data_AF-A0A971RMD2-F1
#
_entry.id   AF-A0A971RMD2-F1
#
_cell.length_a   1.000
_cell.length_b   1.000
_cell.length_c   1.000
_cell.angle_alpha   90.00
_cell.angle_beta   90.00
_cell.angle_gamma   90.00
#
_symmetry.space_group_name_H-M   'P 1'
#
loop_
_entity.id
_entity.type
_entity.pdbx_description
1 polymer ?
#
loop_
_entity_poly.entity_id
_entity_poly.type
_entity_poly.pdbx_seq_one_letter_code
_entity_poly.pdbx_strand_id
1 'polypeptide(L)'
;MKKRLPGLYGWLRPEPPETDGCGGLHFKVNSPLAVEYLKRREDKIQAFLRKELGRTYRLFYEVAEEEGELPAYAYEEEIRRQAMEAAKAAAHAGEKTKGEVLLGRKIRGKPSPIRELPEEGPAVIEGEVFQTEVRSLRSGGKILLFLVTDFTDSLTVKVFSRGDREKLPEIREGSFLRVKGKIQYDDFQKEPVMLAESIQRVRPAEVRDEAETKRVELHLHTKMSAMDSVVDLKEAVKLAAAWGHPALAVTDHGVVQAYPEAAQLAKEYGIKIIYGMEGYIVHDQEQVPAGEPAPGGPAEGNPADGDPRRLEQLPSHHILILVRNLTGLNNLYRLVSESHIHFFHRHPRIPKSLLSRYREGLLLGTACESGELFSALLAGAGEERIAEIVGFYDFLEIQPLGNNEFLLREGRLTREELMELNREICRLGEKYGKPVVATGDVHFLRPHDEVFRRILMAGQGYTDADRQPPLYFRTTDEMLAEFSYLPPETAYQVVVENPRRLMAEVEELEPAPDEFCPPEIPGAGEEIRRMAYARAKEIYGDPLPSRIQEQLDWELKSIINHGYAVIFLIAHKLVKKSLEDGYLVGSRGSVGSSLVATMCGITEVNPLPAHYLCPACKYLEFPENARRLSGVDLPAKDCPRCGQPLRKDGHDIPFATFMGFEGDKEPDIDLNFSGEYQAEVQKYTEELFGKDRVFRAGTITTLAEKTAFGFVRGYVDDRGLQLKSAEITRLVRGCSGVKRSTGQHPGGMMIIPTGREIYHFTPVQYPANDRNAEWITTHFDYRSLSGRLIKLDLLGHDDPTILKMLSDLTGVDPTTIPLDDPGTLALFSSAAPLGLDPEELGFDLGTLGIPEFGTEFVRQMLAETKPATFSELVYISGLSHGTGVWLGNAQELIKKKVATLSEVISTRDDIMNYLIDKGLPPRQAFGIMEKVRKGKGLSEEEAKTMKEYGVPDWYIDSCRKIQYMFPKAHAVAYVMMAFRIAYFKLYYPEAFYASYFTVRASEFDAETMLTSPGEIYEQLQELKRKGNEASPREKSLFTILELVREALLRGIRFLPVDLYLSDPTRFLITPEGLRAPLVSLPGLGENAALCLDRARRETPFFSVEDLKTRARLSSAVIDVLRKNGCLKGLPEKNQLTLF
;
A
#
# COMPACT_ATOMS: atom_id res chain seq x y z
N MET A 1 24.23 -18.70 -24.91
CA MET A 1 23.11 -17.82 -24.47
C MET A 1 22.23 -18.44 -23.41
N LYS A 2 21.61 -19.62 -23.61
CA LYS A 2 20.71 -20.31 -22.65
C LYS A 2 21.13 -20.23 -21.16
N LYS A 3 22.39 -20.50 -20.83
CA LYS A 3 22.89 -20.48 -19.44
C LYS A 3 23.19 -19.09 -18.86
N ARG A 4 23.51 -18.09 -19.70
CA ARG A 4 24.06 -16.78 -19.26
C ARG A 4 23.14 -15.60 -19.56
N LEU A 5 22.18 -15.76 -20.46
CA LEU A 5 21.17 -14.77 -20.83
C LEU A 5 19.80 -15.46 -21.02
N PRO A 6 19.27 -16.15 -20.00
CA PRO A 6 18.06 -16.97 -20.13
C PRO A 6 16.84 -16.16 -20.58
N GLY A 7 16.68 -14.92 -20.08
CA GLY A 7 15.59 -14.02 -20.47
C GLY A 7 15.68 -13.43 -21.88
N LEU A 8 16.81 -13.60 -22.59
CA LEU A 8 16.93 -13.31 -24.03
C LEU A 8 16.80 -14.58 -24.86
N TYR A 9 17.30 -15.71 -24.33
CA TYR A 9 17.22 -17.00 -25.00
C TYR A 9 15.78 -17.47 -25.23
N GLY A 10 14.84 -17.16 -24.32
CA GLY A 10 13.42 -17.52 -24.50
C GLY A 10 12.73 -16.89 -25.71
N TRP A 11 13.33 -15.86 -26.33
CA TRP A 11 12.82 -15.18 -27.52
C TRP A 11 13.44 -15.69 -28.83
N LEU A 12 14.48 -16.51 -28.71
CA LEU A 12 15.16 -17.16 -29.81
C LEU A 12 14.58 -18.56 -29.99
N ARG A 13 14.52 -19.04 -31.23
CA ARG A 13 14.32 -20.48 -31.45
C ARG A 13 15.53 -21.27 -30.95
N PRO A 14 15.34 -22.55 -30.59
CA PRO A 14 16.43 -23.38 -30.11
C PRO A 14 17.50 -23.66 -31.19
N GLU A 15 17.21 -23.39 -32.47
CA GLU A 15 18.17 -23.52 -33.55
C GLU A 15 19.37 -22.58 -33.38
N PRO A 16 20.60 -23.02 -33.73
CA PRO A 16 21.76 -22.14 -33.74
C PRO A 16 21.62 -21.06 -34.82
N PRO A 17 22.12 -19.83 -34.59
CA PRO A 17 22.07 -18.77 -35.59
C PRO A 17 22.92 -19.12 -36.82
N GLU A 18 22.39 -18.82 -38.00
CA GLU A 18 23.08 -19.03 -39.28
C GLU A 18 24.06 -17.87 -39.54
N THR A 19 25.24 -18.14 -40.10
CA THR A 19 26.24 -17.10 -40.44
C THR A 19 26.18 -16.77 -41.92
N ASP A 20 26.17 -15.49 -42.27
CA ASP A 20 26.19 -15.03 -43.68
C ASP A 20 27.59 -15.13 -44.33
N GLY A 21 28.62 -15.49 -43.55
CA GLY A 21 30.01 -15.63 -44.01
C GLY A 21 30.76 -14.29 -44.13
N CYS A 22 30.10 -13.16 -43.88
CA CYS A 22 30.61 -11.79 -43.93
C CYS A 22 30.46 -11.05 -42.59
N GLY A 23 30.39 -11.81 -41.48
CA GLY A 23 30.33 -11.28 -40.12
C GLY A 23 28.91 -11.00 -39.61
N GLY A 24 27.87 -11.48 -40.28
CA GLY A 24 26.48 -11.47 -39.83
C GLY A 24 26.04 -12.79 -39.19
N LEU A 25 25.18 -12.71 -38.19
CA LEU A 25 24.51 -13.83 -37.53
C LEU A 25 22.99 -13.65 -37.62
N HIS A 26 22.30 -14.62 -38.22
CA HIS A 26 20.87 -14.66 -38.44
C HIS A 26 20.22 -15.56 -37.40
N PHE A 27 19.46 -14.96 -36.49
CA PHE A 27 18.72 -15.64 -35.44
C PHE A 27 17.27 -15.85 -35.87
N LYS A 28 16.80 -17.10 -35.78
CA LYS A 28 15.37 -17.41 -35.94
C LYS A 28 14.64 -17.06 -34.65
N VAL A 29 13.52 -16.36 -34.78
CA VAL A 29 12.71 -15.89 -33.65
C VAL A 29 11.25 -16.26 -33.83
N ASN A 30 10.52 -16.36 -32.71
CA ASN A 30 9.17 -16.91 -32.69
C ASN A 30 8.08 -15.95 -33.15
N SER A 31 8.34 -14.64 -33.17
CA SER A 31 7.34 -13.64 -33.56
C SER A 31 7.99 -12.32 -33.99
N PRO A 32 7.26 -11.45 -34.72
CA PRO A 32 7.72 -10.09 -35.00
C PRO A 32 8.03 -9.27 -33.73
N LEU A 33 7.31 -9.54 -32.63
CA LEU A 33 7.56 -8.89 -31.33
C LEU A 33 8.91 -9.31 -30.74
N ALA A 34 9.32 -10.57 -30.93
CA ALA A 34 10.63 -11.06 -30.53
C ALA A 34 11.76 -10.32 -31.27
N VAL A 35 11.57 -9.97 -32.55
CA VAL A 35 12.51 -9.14 -33.32
C VAL A 35 12.70 -7.79 -32.65
N GLU A 36 11.61 -7.11 -32.28
CA GLU A 36 11.68 -5.79 -31.66
C GLU A 36 12.30 -5.85 -30.24
N TYR A 37 11.90 -6.85 -29.46
CA TYR A 37 12.42 -7.09 -28.11
C TYR A 37 13.93 -7.37 -28.09
N LEU A 38 14.42 -8.14 -29.06
CA LEU A 38 15.84 -8.48 -29.20
C LEU A 38 16.65 -7.32 -29.77
N LYS A 39 16.12 -6.57 -30.75
CA LYS A 39 16.75 -5.34 -31.28
C LYS A 39 16.93 -4.28 -30.19
N ARG A 40 15.94 -4.07 -29.31
CA ARG A 40 16.06 -3.14 -28.17
C ARG A 40 17.10 -3.56 -27.13
N ARG A 41 17.60 -4.80 -27.19
CA ARG A 41 18.62 -5.35 -26.30
C ARG A 41 19.83 -5.88 -27.06
N GLU A 42 20.02 -5.41 -28.28
CA GLU A 42 21.10 -5.85 -29.16
C GLU A 42 22.47 -5.63 -28.49
N ASP A 43 22.64 -4.52 -27.77
CA ASP A 43 23.86 -4.22 -27.01
C ASP A 43 24.26 -5.30 -26.01
N LYS A 44 23.28 -5.93 -25.33
CA LYS A 44 23.54 -7.03 -24.38
C LYS A 44 23.97 -8.30 -25.11
N ILE A 45 23.41 -8.54 -26.28
CA ILE A 45 23.75 -9.68 -27.13
C ILE A 45 25.15 -9.47 -27.72
N GLN A 46 25.46 -8.28 -28.22
CA GLN A 46 26.77 -7.88 -28.73
C GLN A 46 27.84 -7.98 -27.64
N ALA A 47 27.56 -7.51 -26.42
CA ALA A 47 28.48 -7.62 -25.29
C ALA A 47 28.76 -9.08 -24.93
N PHE A 48 27.74 -9.95 -24.98
CA PHE A 48 27.90 -11.38 -24.77
C PHE A 48 28.72 -12.04 -25.88
N LEU A 49 28.41 -11.77 -27.15
CA LEU A 49 29.14 -12.32 -28.30
C LEU A 49 30.60 -11.85 -28.31
N ARG A 50 30.86 -10.59 -27.98
CA ARG A 50 32.22 -10.05 -27.85
C ARG A 50 33.00 -10.72 -26.72
N LYS A 51 32.36 -10.98 -25.59
CA LYS A 51 32.99 -11.64 -24.43
C LYS A 51 33.31 -13.11 -24.69
N GLU A 52 32.40 -13.85 -25.33
CA GLU A 52 32.54 -15.30 -25.50
C GLU A 52 33.25 -15.68 -26.82
N LEU A 53 33.11 -14.87 -27.87
CA LEU A 53 33.65 -15.15 -29.21
C LEU A 53 34.70 -14.15 -29.69
N GLY A 54 35.03 -13.12 -28.89
CA GLY A 54 36.15 -12.20 -29.14
C GLY A 54 35.94 -11.17 -30.27
N ARG A 55 34.76 -11.10 -30.89
CA ARG A 55 34.45 -10.17 -32.00
C ARG A 55 32.98 -9.76 -32.03
N THR A 56 32.70 -8.64 -32.69
CA THR A 56 31.35 -8.11 -32.91
C THR A 56 30.77 -8.68 -34.20
N TYR A 57 29.48 -9.01 -34.21
CA TYR A 57 28.77 -9.53 -35.39
C TYR A 57 27.61 -8.61 -35.75
N ARG A 58 27.19 -8.54 -37.01
CA ARG A 58 25.90 -7.90 -37.36
C ARG A 58 24.78 -8.88 -37.07
N LEU A 59 23.75 -8.47 -36.33
CA LEU A 59 22.70 -9.39 -35.90
C LEU A 59 21.45 -9.17 -36.75
N PHE A 60 20.97 -10.26 -37.34
CA PHE A 60 19.74 -10.30 -38.10
C PHE A 60 18.76 -11.21 -37.35
N TYR A 61 17.48 -10.84 -37.34
CA TYR A 61 16.43 -11.61 -36.69
C TYR A 61 15.35 -11.88 -37.72
N GLU A 62 15.09 -13.15 -37.98
CA GLU A 62 14.11 -13.61 -38.96
C GLU A 62 13.00 -14.36 -38.25
N VAL A 63 11.75 -13.97 -38.54
CA VAL A 63 10.58 -14.70 -38.04
C VAL A 63 10.44 -15.95 -38.90
N ALA A 64 10.52 -17.12 -38.29
CA ALA A 64 10.36 -18.37 -39.01
C ALA A 64 8.88 -18.57 -39.42
N GLU A 65 8.63 -18.89 -40.70
CA GLU A 65 7.30 -19.34 -41.16
C GLU A 65 7.03 -20.75 -40.61
N GLU A 66 5.85 -20.98 -40.03
CA GLU A 66 5.47 -22.25 -39.42
C GLU A 66 5.00 -23.26 -40.48
N GLU A 67 5.68 -24.40 -40.56
CA GLU A 67 5.10 -25.65 -41.05
C GLU A 67 4.74 -26.55 -39.85
N GLY A 68 3.44 -26.81 -39.70
CA GLY A 68 2.93 -28.09 -39.18
C GLY A 68 2.74 -28.24 -37.66
N GLU A 69 1.48 -28.18 -37.24
CA GLU A 69 0.98 -28.61 -35.92
C GLU A 69 1.25 -30.11 -35.62
N LEU A 70 1.36 -30.44 -34.32
CA LEU A 70 0.79 -31.67 -33.77
C LEU A 70 -0.04 -31.30 -32.52
N PRO A 71 -1.31 -31.76 -32.40
CA PRO A 71 -2.29 -31.14 -31.52
C PRO A 71 -2.36 -31.76 -30.11
N ALA A 72 -2.48 -30.88 -29.12
CA ALA A 72 -2.79 -31.18 -27.71
C ALA A 72 -4.26 -31.58 -27.47
N TYR A 73 -4.91 -32.23 -28.44
CA TYR A 73 -6.36 -32.46 -28.47
C TYR A 73 -6.84 -33.55 -27.48
N ALA A 74 -5.98 -34.49 -27.03
CA ALA A 74 -6.45 -35.61 -26.21
C ALA A 74 -6.65 -35.28 -24.71
N TYR A 75 -5.91 -34.32 -24.16
CA TYR A 75 -6.00 -33.96 -22.73
C TYR A 75 -7.04 -32.83 -22.49
N GLU A 76 -7.20 -31.93 -23.46
CA GLU A 76 -8.31 -30.97 -23.48
C GLU A 76 -9.68 -31.66 -23.56
N GLU A 77 -9.76 -32.82 -24.22
CA GLU A 77 -11.01 -33.57 -24.36
C GLU A 77 -11.42 -34.29 -23.07
N GLU A 78 -10.46 -34.75 -22.27
CA GLU A 78 -10.67 -35.38 -20.96
C GLU A 78 -11.10 -34.34 -19.90
N ILE A 79 -10.42 -33.18 -19.86
CA ILE A 79 -10.81 -32.03 -19.02
C ILE A 79 -12.14 -31.44 -19.51
N ARG A 80 -12.37 -31.35 -20.84
CA ARG A 80 -13.69 -31.00 -21.41
C ARG A 80 -14.77 -31.95 -20.96
N ARG A 81 -14.50 -33.26 -20.95
CA ARG A 81 -15.47 -34.26 -20.52
C ARG A 81 -15.79 -34.10 -19.04
N GLN A 82 -14.78 -33.91 -18.18
CA GLN A 82 -14.97 -33.70 -16.75
C GLN A 82 -15.67 -32.37 -16.43
N ALA A 83 -15.33 -31.28 -17.12
CA ALA A 83 -16.01 -30.00 -17.00
C ALA A 83 -17.44 -30.04 -17.56
N MET A 84 -17.67 -30.75 -18.67
CA MET A 84 -19.02 -31.00 -19.21
C MET A 84 -19.84 -31.90 -18.31
N GLU A 85 -19.25 -32.92 -17.69
CA GLU A 85 -19.92 -33.84 -16.78
C GLU A 85 -20.25 -33.14 -15.46
N ALA A 86 -19.35 -32.31 -14.93
CA ALA A 86 -19.62 -31.44 -13.78
C ALA A 86 -20.71 -30.40 -14.09
N ALA A 87 -20.66 -29.75 -15.26
CA ALA A 87 -21.69 -28.83 -15.72
C ALA A 87 -23.03 -29.53 -16.01
N LYS A 88 -23.01 -30.77 -16.53
CA LYS A 88 -24.21 -31.60 -16.74
C LYS A 88 -24.79 -32.11 -15.43
N ALA A 89 -23.96 -32.49 -14.45
CA ALA A 89 -24.38 -32.90 -13.12
C ALA A 89 -25.02 -31.73 -12.37
N ALA A 90 -24.41 -30.54 -12.43
CA ALA A 90 -25.01 -29.29 -11.94
C ALA A 90 -26.32 -28.94 -12.66
N ALA A 91 -26.44 -29.25 -13.96
CA ALA A 91 -27.65 -29.05 -14.74
C ALA A 91 -28.73 -30.14 -14.58
N HIS A 92 -28.41 -31.32 -14.03
CA HIS A 92 -29.33 -32.45 -13.83
C HIS A 92 -29.95 -32.53 -12.42
N ALA A 93 -29.41 -31.79 -11.44
CA ALA A 93 -29.98 -31.66 -10.09
C ALA A 93 -31.08 -30.58 -9.96
N GLY A 94 -31.80 -30.27 -11.05
CA GLY A 94 -32.80 -29.22 -11.11
C GLY A 94 -34.15 -29.59 -10.48
N GLU A 95 -34.21 -29.80 -9.17
CA GLU A 95 -35.48 -29.76 -8.44
C GLU A 95 -35.95 -28.31 -8.17
N LYS A 96 -37.28 -28.14 -8.21
CA LYS A 96 -38.06 -26.89 -8.29
C LYS A 96 -37.51 -25.71 -7.45
N THR A 97 -36.84 -24.76 -8.09
CA THR A 97 -36.50 -23.47 -7.46
C THR A 97 -37.65 -22.45 -7.54
N LYS A 98 -38.16 -22.01 -6.38
CA LYS A 98 -38.97 -20.79 -6.23
C LYS A 98 -38.04 -19.57 -6.32
N GLY A 99 -37.69 -19.13 -7.53
CA GLY A 99 -36.93 -17.89 -7.73
C GLY A 99 -37.85 -16.67 -7.82
N GLU A 100 -37.51 -15.63 -7.06
CA GLU A 100 -38.11 -14.29 -7.14
C GLU A 100 -37.80 -13.66 -8.51
N VAL A 101 -38.82 -13.13 -9.19
CA VAL A 101 -38.64 -12.42 -10.47
C VAL A 101 -38.36 -10.95 -10.18
N LEU A 102 -37.17 -10.47 -10.53
CA LEU A 102 -36.73 -9.09 -10.31
C LEU A 102 -37.13 -8.18 -11.47
N LEU A 103 -37.22 -8.72 -12.69
CA LEU A 103 -37.61 -8.00 -13.89
C LEU A 103 -38.30 -8.96 -14.88
N GLY A 104 -39.34 -8.49 -15.56
CA GLY A 104 -39.97 -9.23 -16.67
C GLY A 104 -40.81 -10.44 -16.24
N ARG A 105 -40.70 -11.56 -16.98
CA ARG A 105 -41.48 -12.79 -16.77
C ARG A 105 -40.60 -13.90 -16.19
N LYS A 106 -41.23 -14.88 -15.53
CA LYS A 106 -40.53 -16.08 -15.02
C LYS A 106 -39.79 -16.81 -16.17
N ILE A 107 -38.51 -17.10 -15.96
CA ILE A 107 -37.65 -17.72 -16.97
C ILE A 107 -37.75 -19.25 -16.84
N ARG A 108 -38.19 -19.92 -17.90
CA ARG A 108 -38.31 -21.40 -17.97
C ARG A 108 -37.27 -22.07 -18.88
N GLY A 109 -36.52 -21.29 -19.66
CA GLY A 109 -35.48 -21.82 -20.56
C GLY A 109 -34.27 -22.36 -19.79
N LYS A 110 -33.61 -23.37 -20.34
CA LYS A 110 -32.33 -23.88 -19.82
C LYS A 110 -31.22 -22.85 -20.12
N PRO A 111 -30.40 -22.46 -19.13
CA PRO A 111 -29.28 -21.56 -19.39
C PRO A 111 -28.21 -22.22 -20.27
N SER A 112 -27.61 -21.44 -21.17
CA SER A 112 -26.44 -21.81 -21.97
C SER A 112 -25.17 -21.28 -21.32
N PRO A 113 -24.03 -21.98 -21.42
CA PRO A 113 -22.73 -21.46 -20.96
C PRO A 113 -22.39 -20.14 -21.65
N ILE A 114 -21.86 -19.17 -20.90
CA ILE A 114 -21.53 -17.83 -21.40
C ILE A 114 -20.47 -17.89 -22.50
N ARG A 115 -19.52 -18.81 -22.39
CA ARG A 115 -18.47 -19.03 -23.39
C ARG A 115 -18.99 -19.50 -24.75
N GLU A 116 -20.16 -20.16 -24.76
CA GLU A 116 -20.76 -20.76 -25.96
C GLU A 116 -21.88 -19.90 -26.57
N LEU A 117 -22.05 -18.67 -26.08
CA LEU A 117 -23.09 -17.77 -26.58
C LEU A 117 -22.83 -17.34 -28.03
N PRO A 118 -23.89 -17.20 -28.86
CA PRO A 118 -23.76 -16.65 -30.19
C PRO A 118 -23.41 -15.15 -30.13
N GLU A 119 -22.84 -14.61 -31.22
CA GLU A 119 -22.54 -13.18 -31.32
C GLU A 119 -23.81 -12.31 -31.31
N GLU A 120 -24.92 -12.82 -31.83
CA GLU A 120 -26.23 -12.18 -31.77
C GLU A 120 -27.37 -13.20 -31.59
N GLY A 121 -28.44 -12.79 -30.91
CA GLY A 121 -29.67 -13.58 -30.80
C GLY A 121 -30.18 -13.75 -29.37
N PRO A 122 -31.32 -14.41 -29.18
CA PRO A 122 -31.88 -14.64 -27.85
C PRO A 122 -31.06 -15.67 -27.07
N ALA A 123 -30.78 -15.39 -25.80
CA ALA A 123 -30.07 -16.29 -24.90
C ALA A 123 -30.66 -16.30 -23.50
N VAL A 124 -30.44 -17.40 -22.78
CA VAL A 124 -30.67 -17.51 -21.34
C VAL A 124 -29.32 -17.83 -20.71
N ILE A 125 -28.90 -17.04 -19.74
CA ILE A 125 -27.66 -17.26 -18.98
C ILE A 125 -27.97 -17.39 -17.50
N GLU A 126 -27.07 -18.01 -16.77
CA GLU A 126 -27.11 -18.09 -15.31
C GLU A 126 -25.69 -17.92 -14.77
N GLY A 127 -25.53 -17.07 -13.75
CA GLY A 127 -24.21 -16.82 -13.18
C GLY A 127 -24.22 -15.87 -12.00
N GLU A 128 -23.05 -15.67 -11.41
CA GLU A 128 -22.80 -14.76 -10.31
C GLU A 128 -22.60 -13.33 -10.83
N VAL A 129 -23.30 -12.38 -10.21
CA VAL A 129 -23.07 -10.95 -10.45
C VAL A 129 -21.88 -10.50 -9.63
N PHE A 130 -20.79 -10.10 -10.28
CA PHE A 130 -19.61 -9.60 -9.57
C PHE A 130 -19.47 -8.09 -9.62
N GLN A 131 -20.13 -7.37 -10.54
CA GLN A 131 -20.06 -5.90 -10.57
C GLN A 131 -21.39 -5.29 -11.00
N THR A 132 -21.76 -4.16 -10.40
CA THR A 132 -22.95 -3.38 -10.79
C THR A 132 -22.64 -1.90 -10.94
N GLU A 133 -23.26 -1.24 -11.92
CA GLU A 133 -23.13 0.20 -12.16
C GLU A 133 -24.45 0.79 -12.67
N VAL A 134 -24.86 1.95 -12.14
CA VAL A 134 -26.02 2.69 -12.64
C VAL A 134 -25.55 4.00 -13.26
N ARG A 135 -25.89 4.23 -14.52
CA ARG A 135 -25.60 5.48 -15.23
C ARG A 135 -26.89 6.20 -15.61
N SER A 136 -26.87 7.52 -15.57
CA SER A 136 -27.94 8.38 -16.08
C SER A 136 -27.75 8.65 -17.57
N LEU A 137 -28.83 8.55 -18.35
CA LEU A 137 -28.82 8.85 -19.79
C LEU A 137 -29.19 10.31 -20.03
N ARG A 138 -28.67 10.90 -21.11
CA ARG A 138 -29.00 12.29 -21.53
C ARG A 138 -30.49 12.50 -21.79
N SER A 139 -31.24 11.42 -22.07
CA SER A 139 -32.69 11.42 -22.28
C SER A 139 -33.51 11.44 -20.98
N GLY A 140 -32.88 11.45 -19.80
CA GLY A 140 -33.55 11.40 -18.49
C GLY A 140 -33.93 9.99 -18.03
N GLY A 141 -33.58 8.93 -18.78
CA GLY A 141 -33.68 7.54 -18.32
C GLY A 141 -32.43 7.08 -17.56
N LYS A 142 -32.47 5.88 -16.98
CA LYS A 142 -31.31 5.24 -16.34
C LYS A 142 -30.96 3.92 -17.01
N ILE A 143 -29.68 3.57 -16.98
CA ILE A 143 -29.19 2.26 -17.38
C ILE A 143 -28.52 1.58 -16.19
N LEU A 144 -28.95 0.36 -15.89
CA LEU A 144 -28.24 -0.54 -14.98
C LEU A 144 -27.36 -1.46 -15.84
N LEU A 145 -26.06 -1.42 -15.58
CA LEU A 145 -25.09 -2.36 -16.11
C LEU A 145 -24.68 -3.31 -14.98
N PHE A 146 -24.61 -4.59 -15.27
CA PHE A 146 -24.02 -5.55 -14.35
C PHE A 146 -23.24 -6.61 -15.11
N LEU A 147 -22.15 -7.09 -14.51
CA LEU A 147 -21.30 -8.13 -15.08
C LEU A 147 -21.65 -9.47 -14.42
N VAL A 148 -21.87 -10.49 -15.26
CA VAL A 148 -22.22 -11.85 -14.83
C VAL A 148 -21.15 -12.83 -15.28
N THR A 149 -20.72 -13.72 -14.41
CA THR A 149 -19.86 -14.85 -14.75
C THR A 149 -20.53 -16.17 -14.41
N ASP A 150 -20.39 -17.18 -15.28
CA ASP A 150 -20.70 -18.58 -14.97
C ASP A 150 -19.42 -19.38 -14.66
N PHE A 151 -18.32 -18.65 -14.42
CA PHE A 151 -16.95 -19.10 -14.22
C PHE A 151 -16.26 -19.68 -15.46
N THR A 152 -16.98 -19.95 -16.55
CA THR A 152 -16.40 -20.33 -17.84
C THR A 152 -16.02 -19.12 -18.69
N ASP A 153 -16.78 -18.03 -18.54
CA ASP A 153 -16.56 -16.72 -19.16
C ASP A 153 -17.44 -15.68 -18.42
N SER A 154 -17.41 -14.43 -18.87
CA SER A 154 -18.22 -13.34 -18.32
C SER A 154 -18.88 -12.50 -19.41
N LEU A 155 -20.01 -11.87 -19.06
CA LEU A 155 -20.79 -11.05 -19.98
C LEU A 155 -21.33 -9.79 -19.31
N THR A 156 -21.32 -8.69 -20.04
CA THR A 156 -22.00 -7.44 -19.67
C THR A 156 -23.49 -7.55 -19.95
N VAL A 157 -24.31 -7.29 -18.94
CA VAL A 157 -25.78 -7.24 -19.04
C VAL A 157 -26.27 -5.80 -18.83
N LYS A 158 -27.16 -5.34 -19.70
CA LYS A 158 -27.74 -3.98 -19.67
C LYS A 158 -29.25 -4.03 -19.49
N VAL A 159 -29.74 -3.18 -18.58
CA VAL A 159 -31.17 -2.94 -18.33
C VAL A 159 -31.45 -1.45 -18.51
N PHE A 160 -32.40 -1.12 -19.39
CA PHE A 160 -32.81 0.26 -19.64
C PHE A 160 -34.13 0.57 -18.92
N SER A 161 -34.20 1.74 -18.29
CA SER A 161 -35.43 2.32 -17.75
C SER A 161 -35.91 3.47 -18.64
N ARG A 162 -37.19 3.47 -19.02
CA ARG A 162 -37.83 4.50 -19.85
C ARG A 162 -38.40 5.61 -18.95
N GLY A 163 -37.55 6.59 -18.65
CA GLY A 163 -37.91 7.82 -17.90
C GLY A 163 -37.78 7.69 -16.39
N ASP A 164 -37.82 8.83 -15.68
CA ASP A 164 -37.46 8.93 -14.25
C ASP A 164 -38.35 8.12 -13.28
N ARG A 165 -39.53 7.65 -13.72
CA ARG A 165 -40.50 6.96 -12.86
C ARG A 165 -40.37 5.43 -12.86
N GLU A 166 -39.62 4.83 -13.79
CA GLU A 166 -39.51 3.37 -13.91
C GLU A 166 -38.31 2.88 -13.08
N LYS A 167 -38.59 2.12 -12.00
CA LYS A 167 -37.56 1.63 -11.08
C LYS A 167 -36.73 0.51 -11.72
N LEU A 168 -35.41 0.66 -11.68
CA LEU A 168 -34.46 -0.40 -12.03
C LEU A 168 -34.53 -1.53 -10.99
N PRO A 169 -34.27 -2.79 -11.38
CA PRO A 169 -34.20 -3.89 -10.43
C PRO A 169 -33.03 -3.69 -9.47
N GLU A 170 -33.24 -3.97 -8.19
CA GLU A 170 -32.17 -3.96 -7.20
C GLU A 170 -31.36 -5.25 -7.28
N ILE A 171 -30.15 -5.13 -7.83
CA ILE A 171 -29.19 -6.23 -7.97
C ILE A 171 -28.01 -5.95 -7.03
N ARG A 172 -27.60 -6.97 -6.29
CA ARG A 172 -26.44 -6.92 -5.38
C ARG A 172 -25.31 -7.77 -5.95
N GLU A 173 -24.07 -7.33 -5.77
CA GLU A 173 -22.89 -8.15 -6.04
C GLU A 173 -22.92 -9.42 -5.15
N GLY A 174 -22.43 -10.54 -5.68
CA GLY A 174 -22.52 -11.88 -5.11
C GLY A 174 -23.87 -12.59 -5.31
N SER A 175 -24.86 -11.92 -5.92
CA SER A 175 -26.14 -12.58 -6.22
C SER A 175 -26.06 -13.43 -7.48
N PHE A 176 -26.64 -14.64 -7.42
CA PHE A 176 -26.79 -15.49 -8.59
C PHE A 176 -28.10 -15.17 -9.31
N LEU A 177 -28.00 -14.88 -10.61
CA LEU A 177 -29.12 -14.50 -11.44
C LEU A 177 -29.24 -15.41 -12.65
N ARG A 178 -30.48 -15.75 -13.00
CA ARG A 178 -30.85 -16.23 -14.32
C ARG A 178 -31.38 -15.04 -15.12
N VAL A 179 -30.78 -14.81 -16.28
CA VAL A 179 -31.13 -13.68 -17.15
C VAL A 179 -31.54 -14.22 -18.51
N LYS A 180 -32.69 -13.75 -19.01
CA LYS A 180 -33.11 -13.97 -20.39
C LYS A 180 -33.06 -12.64 -21.12
N GLY A 181 -32.46 -12.63 -22.30
CA GLY A 181 -32.29 -11.41 -23.08
C GLY A 181 -31.84 -11.68 -24.51
N LYS A 182 -31.59 -10.58 -25.22
CA LYS A 182 -31.00 -10.61 -26.57
C LYS A 182 -29.52 -10.23 -26.48
N ILE A 183 -28.65 -11.07 -27.01
CA ILE A 183 -27.25 -10.74 -27.30
C ILE A 183 -27.21 -9.88 -28.56
N GLN A 184 -26.45 -8.80 -28.49
CA GLN A 184 -26.17 -7.93 -29.62
C GLN A 184 -24.79 -7.30 -29.48
N TYR A 185 -24.16 -6.95 -30.60
CA TYR A 185 -22.93 -6.19 -30.58
C TYR A 185 -23.16 -4.77 -30.06
N ASP A 186 -22.29 -4.30 -29.16
CA ASP A 186 -22.34 -2.94 -28.65
C ASP A 186 -21.22 -2.10 -29.26
N ASP A 187 -21.57 -1.13 -30.11
CA ASP A 187 -20.57 -0.31 -30.82
C ASP A 187 -19.66 0.51 -29.89
N PHE A 188 -20.12 0.81 -28.67
CA PHE A 188 -19.35 1.56 -27.70
C PHE A 188 -18.32 0.67 -26.98
N GLN A 189 -18.72 -0.52 -26.55
CA GLN A 189 -17.82 -1.48 -25.89
C GLN A 189 -17.03 -2.33 -26.89
N LYS A 190 -17.45 -2.35 -28.16
CA LYS A 190 -16.90 -3.16 -29.25
C LYS A 190 -16.90 -4.67 -28.97
N GLU A 191 -17.93 -5.14 -28.26
CA GLU A 191 -18.09 -6.54 -27.87
C GLU A 191 -19.58 -6.91 -27.73
N PRO A 192 -19.94 -8.21 -27.77
CA PRO A 192 -21.31 -8.64 -27.53
C PRO A 192 -21.75 -8.39 -26.08
N VAL A 193 -22.96 -7.83 -25.92
CA VAL A 193 -23.59 -7.58 -24.61
C VAL A 193 -25.01 -8.16 -24.61
N MET A 194 -25.53 -8.47 -23.42
CA MET A 194 -26.93 -8.90 -23.28
C MET A 194 -27.83 -7.73 -22.90
N LEU A 195 -28.89 -7.50 -23.68
CA LEU A 195 -30.02 -6.69 -23.25
C LEU A 195 -31.02 -7.56 -22.51
N ALA A 196 -31.17 -7.35 -21.20
CA ALA A 196 -32.03 -8.18 -20.38
C ALA A 196 -33.52 -7.87 -20.61
N GLU A 197 -34.30 -8.91 -20.90
CA GLU A 197 -35.77 -8.87 -20.98
C GLU A 197 -36.40 -9.36 -19.67
N SER A 198 -35.76 -10.29 -18.99
CA SER A 198 -36.22 -10.86 -17.73
C SER A 198 -35.05 -11.26 -16.85
N ILE A 199 -35.17 -11.02 -15.55
CA ILE A 199 -34.16 -11.31 -14.54
C ILE A 199 -34.85 -12.03 -13.38
N GLN A 200 -34.29 -13.16 -12.99
CA GLN A 200 -34.78 -13.98 -11.90
C GLN A 200 -33.64 -14.29 -10.94
N ARG A 201 -33.86 -14.09 -9.64
CA ARG A 201 -32.90 -14.52 -8.63
C ARG A 201 -32.94 -16.05 -8.52
N VAL A 202 -31.77 -16.66 -8.57
CA VAL A 202 -31.61 -18.11 -8.38
C VAL A 202 -30.68 -18.36 -7.21
N ARG A 203 -30.72 -19.58 -6.67
CA ARG A 203 -29.74 -20.04 -5.68
C ARG A 203 -28.73 -20.89 -6.43
N PRO A 204 -27.42 -20.68 -6.24
CA PRO A 204 -26.43 -21.58 -6.81
C PRO A 204 -26.59 -22.98 -6.23
N ALA A 205 -26.13 -24.00 -6.95
CA ALA A 205 -25.91 -25.31 -6.37
C ALA A 205 -24.77 -25.17 -5.36
N GLU A 206 -25.09 -25.22 -4.06
CA GLU A 206 -24.09 -25.19 -3.00
C GLU A 206 -23.43 -26.57 -2.92
N VAL A 207 -22.11 -26.63 -3.09
CA VAL A 207 -21.35 -27.80 -2.66
C VAL A 207 -21.45 -27.87 -1.15
N ARG A 208 -22.04 -28.96 -0.65
CA ARG A 208 -22.21 -29.22 0.77
C ARG A 208 -21.30 -30.36 1.17
N ASP A 209 -20.74 -30.22 2.36
CA ASP A 209 -20.13 -31.33 3.05
C ASP A 209 -21.28 -32.10 3.73
N GLU A 210 -21.53 -33.35 3.34
CA GLU A 210 -22.64 -34.18 3.82
C GLU A 210 -22.18 -35.25 4.83
N ALA A 211 -20.86 -35.42 5.01
CA ALA A 211 -20.27 -36.35 5.98
C ALA A 211 -20.82 -36.14 7.42
N GLU A 212 -21.09 -37.21 8.16
CA GLU A 212 -21.60 -37.09 9.53
C GLU A 212 -20.58 -36.40 10.46
N THR A 213 -19.30 -36.77 10.33
CA THR A 213 -18.20 -36.15 11.08
C THR A 213 -17.29 -35.40 10.13
N LYS A 214 -17.12 -34.10 10.37
CA LYS A 214 -16.36 -33.20 9.49
C LYS A 214 -14.85 -33.30 9.74
N ARG A 215 -14.07 -33.23 8.65
CA ARG A 215 -12.62 -33.12 8.69
C ARG A 215 -12.14 -31.76 9.22
N VAL A 216 -10.83 -31.64 9.39
CA VAL A 216 -10.12 -30.38 9.64
C VAL A 216 -9.06 -30.24 8.57
N GLU A 217 -9.04 -29.11 7.86
CA GLU A 217 -7.95 -28.79 6.94
C GLU A 217 -6.77 -28.22 7.73
N LEU A 218 -5.60 -28.85 7.56
CA LEU A 218 -4.37 -28.52 8.28
C LEU A 218 -3.32 -27.82 7.41
N HIS A 219 -3.51 -27.80 6.09
CA HIS A 219 -2.54 -27.24 5.14
C HIS A 219 -3.28 -26.34 4.12
N LEU A 220 -3.28 -25.03 4.38
CA LEU A 220 -3.97 -24.02 3.57
C LEU A 220 -3.17 -22.74 3.46
N HIS A 221 -3.03 -22.27 2.23
CA HIS A 221 -2.34 -21.05 1.85
C HIS A 221 -3.35 -19.95 1.56
N THR A 222 -3.12 -18.76 2.09
CA THR A 222 -3.93 -17.57 1.85
C THR A 222 -3.27 -16.66 0.80
N LYS A 223 -3.92 -15.56 0.45
CA LYS A 223 -3.31 -14.45 -0.33
C LYS A 223 -1.98 -13.94 0.24
N MET A 224 -1.60 -14.27 1.48
CA MET A 224 -0.30 -13.92 2.07
C MET A 224 0.85 -14.85 1.65
N SER A 225 0.56 -16.01 1.05
CA SER A 225 1.54 -16.79 0.30
C SER A 225 1.86 -16.09 -1.02
N ALA A 226 2.97 -15.34 -1.02
CA ALA A 226 3.24 -14.29 -2.00
C ALA A 226 3.25 -14.81 -3.44
N MET A 227 2.38 -14.22 -4.28
CA MET A 227 2.24 -14.53 -5.70
C MET A 227 1.95 -16.00 -6.03
N ASP A 228 1.39 -16.76 -5.07
CA ASP A 228 1.11 -18.19 -5.23
C ASP A 228 -0.37 -18.53 -4.98
N SER A 229 -0.85 -18.31 -3.75
CA SER A 229 -2.26 -18.58 -3.41
C SER A 229 -3.16 -17.37 -3.67
N VAL A 230 -4.39 -17.67 -4.07
CA VAL A 230 -5.47 -16.70 -4.32
C VAL A 230 -6.61 -16.82 -3.31
N VAL A 231 -6.46 -17.67 -2.30
CA VAL A 231 -7.49 -17.89 -1.26
C VAL A 231 -7.71 -16.63 -0.46
N ASP A 232 -8.92 -16.09 -0.57
CA ASP A 232 -9.43 -15.08 0.34
C ASP A 232 -9.78 -15.72 1.68
N LEU A 233 -9.06 -15.35 2.75
CA LEU A 233 -9.19 -16.01 4.05
C LEU A 233 -10.61 -15.88 4.62
N LYS A 234 -11.26 -14.73 4.42
CA LYS A 234 -12.65 -14.52 4.86
C LYS A 234 -13.59 -15.52 4.19
N GLU A 235 -13.49 -15.70 2.88
CA GLU A 235 -14.31 -16.68 2.18
C GLU A 235 -13.94 -18.13 2.55
N ALA A 236 -12.67 -18.43 2.84
CA ALA A 236 -12.23 -19.75 3.33
C ALA A 236 -12.86 -20.09 4.68
N VAL A 237 -12.78 -19.18 5.66
CA VAL A 237 -13.35 -19.34 7.01
C VAL A 237 -14.86 -19.48 6.94
N LYS A 238 -15.52 -18.64 6.14
CA LYS A 238 -16.97 -18.68 5.94
C LYS A 238 -17.40 -20.00 5.29
N LEU A 239 -16.63 -20.53 4.33
CA LEU A 239 -16.91 -21.81 3.70
C LEU A 239 -16.72 -22.98 4.66
N ALA A 240 -15.62 -23.01 5.42
CA ALA A 240 -15.37 -24.01 6.45
C ALA A 240 -16.48 -24.03 7.52
N ALA A 241 -16.90 -22.86 7.99
CA ALA A 241 -18.02 -22.72 8.92
C ALA A 241 -19.35 -23.19 8.29
N ALA A 242 -19.61 -22.88 7.02
CA ALA A 242 -20.80 -23.35 6.31
C ALA A 242 -20.82 -24.87 6.11
N TRP A 243 -19.65 -25.50 5.95
CA TRP A 243 -19.48 -26.95 5.91
C TRP A 243 -19.46 -27.63 7.28
N GLY A 244 -19.47 -26.85 8.38
CA GLY A 244 -19.43 -27.36 9.74
C GLY A 244 -18.07 -27.93 10.16
N HIS A 245 -16.98 -27.56 9.48
CA HIS A 245 -15.63 -27.93 9.90
C HIS A 245 -15.34 -27.26 11.26
N PRO A 246 -14.85 -28.00 12.27
CA PRO A 246 -14.68 -27.44 13.61
C PRO A 246 -13.47 -26.49 13.72
N ALA A 247 -12.53 -26.60 12.79
CA ALA A 247 -11.33 -25.78 12.76
C ALA A 247 -10.78 -25.62 11.33
N LEU A 248 -9.94 -24.60 11.12
CA LEU A 248 -9.21 -24.36 9.88
C LEU A 248 -7.79 -23.90 10.20
N ALA A 249 -6.78 -24.54 9.59
CA ALA A 249 -5.40 -24.08 9.71
C ALA A 249 -5.07 -22.98 8.70
N VAL A 250 -4.12 -22.11 9.07
CA VAL A 250 -3.53 -21.08 8.20
C VAL A 250 -2.02 -21.31 8.18
N THR A 251 -1.46 -21.72 7.04
CA THR A 251 -0.09 -22.24 6.93
C THR A 251 0.67 -21.65 5.76
N ASP A 252 0.64 -20.32 5.63
CA ASP A 252 1.28 -19.60 4.53
C ASP A 252 2.80 -19.87 4.41
N HIS A 253 3.32 -19.75 3.19
CA HIS A 253 4.73 -19.98 2.88
C HIS A 253 5.66 -19.00 3.59
N GLY A 254 6.38 -19.51 4.58
CA GLY A 254 7.40 -18.81 5.34
C GLY A 254 6.90 -17.60 6.14
N VAL A 255 5.60 -17.33 6.17
CA VAL A 255 5.04 -16.11 6.78
C VAL A 255 3.77 -16.40 7.57
N VAL A 256 3.45 -15.49 8.49
CA VAL A 256 2.26 -15.59 9.36
C VAL A 256 1.34 -14.37 9.26
N GLN A 257 1.42 -13.61 8.16
CA GLN A 257 0.77 -12.29 8.00
C GLN A 257 -0.75 -12.33 8.03
N ALA A 258 -1.36 -13.47 7.75
CA ALA A 258 -2.80 -13.66 7.78
C ALA A 258 -3.37 -13.84 9.20
N TYR A 259 -2.52 -14.02 10.23
CA TYR A 259 -2.96 -14.34 11.58
C TYR A 259 -3.91 -13.29 12.21
N PRO A 260 -3.64 -11.97 12.12
CA PRO A 260 -4.53 -10.97 12.71
C PRO A 260 -5.94 -11.00 12.10
N GLU A 261 -6.02 -11.16 10.77
CA GLU A 261 -7.30 -11.32 10.07
C GLU A 261 -7.98 -12.64 10.47
N ALA A 262 -7.21 -13.74 10.57
CA ALA A 262 -7.72 -15.03 11.00
C ALA A 262 -8.35 -14.97 12.39
N ALA A 263 -7.72 -14.29 13.36
CA ALA A 263 -8.27 -14.11 14.71
C ALA A 263 -9.59 -13.34 14.71
N GLN A 264 -9.69 -12.29 13.90
CA GLN A 264 -10.94 -11.53 13.75
C GLN A 264 -12.05 -12.41 13.16
N LEU A 265 -11.73 -13.17 12.11
CA LEU A 265 -12.69 -14.05 11.44
C LEU A 265 -13.09 -15.25 12.30
N ALA A 266 -12.19 -15.78 13.12
CA ALA A 266 -12.47 -16.83 14.10
C ALA A 266 -13.61 -16.40 15.04
N LYS A 267 -13.53 -15.17 15.57
CA LYS A 267 -14.55 -14.56 16.43
C LYS A 267 -15.85 -14.28 15.67
N GLU A 268 -15.76 -13.79 14.41
CA GLU A 268 -16.94 -13.47 13.58
C GLU A 268 -17.77 -14.71 13.22
N TYR A 269 -17.11 -15.82 12.85
CA TYR A 269 -17.77 -17.03 12.33
C TYR A 269 -17.84 -18.19 13.33
N GLY A 270 -17.22 -18.07 14.50
CA GLY A 270 -17.23 -19.11 15.53
C GLY A 270 -16.49 -20.39 15.14
N ILE A 271 -15.42 -20.26 14.34
CA ILE A 271 -14.55 -21.38 13.96
C ILE A 271 -13.20 -21.27 14.67
N LYS A 272 -12.63 -22.40 15.09
CA LYS A 272 -11.28 -22.42 15.66
C LYS A 272 -10.24 -22.26 14.55
N ILE A 273 -9.29 -21.35 14.73
CA ILE A 273 -8.13 -21.22 13.84
C ILE A 273 -6.94 -21.97 14.43
N ILE A 274 -6.28 -22.77 13.59
CA ILE A 274 -4.99 -23.39 13.91
C ILE A 274 -3.91 -22.55 13.23
N TYR A 275 -3.16 -21.80 14.03
CA TYR A 275 -2.07 -20.98 13.55
C TYR A 275 -0.89 -21.87 13.14
N GLY A 276 -0.42 -21.77 11.90
CA GLY A 276 0.77 -22.46 11.43
C GLY A 276 1.52 -21.72 10.34
N MET A 277 2.51 -22.40 9.76
CA MET A 277 3.34 -21.90 8.69
C MET A 277 3.90 -23.09 7.92
N GLU A 278 3.93 -23.01 6.59
CA GLU A 278 4.77 -23.90 5.82
C GLU A 278 6.17 -23.28 5.68
N GLY A 279 7.15 -23.83 6.39
CA GLY A 279 8.52 -23.32 6.44
C GLY A 279 9.46 -23.99 5.43
N TYR A 280 10.63 -23.39 5.23
CA TYR A 280 11.70 -23.95 4.40
C TYR A 280 12.87 -24.40 5.28
N ILE A 281 13.00 -25.69 5.57
CA ILE A 281 14.08 -26.21 6.42
C ILE A 281 15.35 -26.54 5.64
N VAL A 282 16.51 -26.32 6.26
CA VAL A 282 17.83 -26.71 5.72
C VAL A 282 18.63 -27.52 6.74
N HIS A 283 19.38 -28.51 6.25
CA HIS A 283 20.19 -29.44 7.05
C HIS A 283 21.57 -28.87 7.35
N ASP A 284 21.68 -28.03 8.36
CA ASP A 284 22.92 -27.32 8.71
C ASP A 284 23.97 -28.18 9.41
N GLN A 285 23.59 -29.37 9.91
CA GLN A 285 24.49 -30.29 10.61
C GLN A 285 25.04 -31.44 9.75
N GLU A 286 24.61 -31.56 8.48
CA GLU A 286 25.11 -32.61 7.58
C GLU A 286 26.44 -32.20 6.91
N GLN A 287 27.36 -33.16 6.73
CA GLN A 287 28.62 -32.95 6.01
C GLN A 287 28.34 -32.86 4.50
N VAL A 288 28.76 -31.78 3.86
CA VAL A 288 28.68 -31.65 2.39
C VAL A 288 29.75 -32.53 1.76
N PRO A 289 29.46 -33.31 0.69
CA PRO A 289 30.50 -33.96 -0.10
C PRO A 289 31.48 -32.90 -0.61
N ALA A 290 32.78 -33.11 -0.43
CA ALA A 290 33.81 -32.15 -0.84
C ALA A 290 33.73 -31.84 -2.35
N GLY A 291 33.11 -30.73 -2.71
CA GLY A 291 33.19 -30.12 -4.04
C GLY A 291 34.24 -29.01 -4.03
N GLU A 292 35.03 -28.91 -5.10
CA GLU A 292 36.17 -27.98 -5.21
C GLU A 292 35.77 -26.52 -4.89
N PRO A 293 36.60 -25.79 -4.11
CA PRO A 293 36.34 -24.40 -3.80
C PRO A 293 36.41 -23.54 -5.07
N ALA A 294 35.42 -22.66 -5.25
CA ALA A 294 35.47 -21.61 -6.26
C ALA A 294 36.66 -20.67 -5.97
N PRO A 295 37.46 -20.29 -6.98
CA PRO A 295 38.64 -19.46 -6.75
C PRO A 295 38.25 -18.01 -6.44
N GLY A 296 38.70 -17.47 -5.29
CA GLY A 296 38.86 -16.02 -5.10
C GLY A 296 38.18 -15.32 -3.91
N GLY A 297 37.89 -15.97 -2.78
CA GLY A 297 37.42 -15.30 -1.55
C GLY A 297 38.45 -15.36 -0.41
N PRO A 298 38.62 -14.29 0.41
CA PRO A 298 39.58 -14.30 1.51
C PRO A 298 39.15 -15.29 2.60
N ALA A 299 40.08 -16.15 2.99
CA ALA A 299 39.92 -17.11 4.08
C ALA A 299 40.43 -16.48 5.38
N GLU A 300 39.53 -16.10 6.28
CA GLU A 300 39.83 -15.93 7.71
C GLU A 300 38.51 -15.82 8.50
N GLY A 301 38.12 -16.93 9.15
CA GLY A 301 36.94 -17.05 10.00
C GLY A 301 36.85 -18.46 10.61
N ASN A 302 36.63 -18.54 11.93
CA ASN A 302 36.65 -19.77 12.73
C ASN A 302 35.52 -20.75 12.30
N PRO A 303 35.77 -22.06 12.10
CA PRO A 303 34.76 -23.03 11.58
C PRO A 303 33.57 -23.36 12.49
N ALA A 304 33.52 -22.78 13.69
CA ALA A 304 32.50 -23.08 14.71
C ALA A 304 31.23 -22.20 14.59
N ASP A 305 31.29 -21.10 13.84
CA ASP A 305 30.13 -20.27 13.53
C ASP A 305 29.73 -20.53 12.08
N GLY A 306 28.55 -21.11 11.87
CA GLY A 306 28.05 -21.49 10.55
C GLY A 306 28.08 -20.32 9.57
N ASP A 307 29.01 -20.34 8.60
CA ASP A 307 29.08 -19.35 7.53
C ASP A 307 27.74 -19.33 6.76
N PRO A 308 27.00 -18.21 6.75
CA PRO A 308 25.72 -18.09 6.04
C PRO A 308 25.83 -18.51 4.56
N ARG A 309 27.00 -18.31 3.93
CA ARG A 309 27.25 -18.68 2.54
C ARG A 309 27.27 -20.19 2.30
N ARG A 310 27.53 -21.00 3.33
CA ARG A 310 27.44 -22.47 3.28
C ARG A 310 25.98 -22.93 3.25
N LEU A 311 25.11 -22.29 4.03
CA LEU A 311 23.68 -22.62 4.11
C LEU A 311 22.92 -22.25 2.83
N GLU A 312 23.40 -21.24 2.09
CA GLU A 312 22.82 -20.83 0.80
C GLU A 312 22.86 -21.95 -0.25
N GLN A 313 23.87 -22.83 -0.18
CA GLN A 313 24.11 -23.91 -1.14
C GLN A 313 23.36 -25.21 -0.80
N LEU A 314 22.81 -25.33 0.41
CA LEU A 314 22.09 -26.53 0.84
C LEU A 314 20.68 -26.58 0.22
N PRO A 315 20.18 -27.79 -0.11
CA PRO A 315 18.79 -27.95 -0.50
C PRO A 315 17.88 -27.59 0.68
N SER A 316 16.73 -27.01 0.37
CA SER A 316 15.69 -26.72 1.35
C SER A 316 14.47 -27.61 1.11
N HIS A 317 13.88 -28.09 2.19
CA HIS A 317 12.64 -28.89 2.16
C HIS A 317 11.50 -28.12 2.82
N HIS A 318 10.27 -28.40 2.39
CA HIS A 318 9.10 -27.86 3.07
C HIS A 318 8.87 -28.59 4.40
N ILE A 319 8.30 -27.87 5.37
CA ILE A 319 7.86 -28.40 6.65
C ILE A 319 6.57 -27.71 7.08
N LEU A 320 5.60 -28.46 7.60
CA LEU A 320 4.41 -27.87 8.18
C LEU A 320 4.65 -27.64 9.67
N ILE A 321 4.48 -26.42 10.14
CA ILE A 321 4.68 -26.06 11.55
C ILE A 321 3.35 -25.54 12.09
N LEU A 322 2.74 -26.26 13.03
CA LEU A 322 1.50 -25.85 13.70
C LEU A 322 1.81 -25.40 15.13
N VAL A 323 1.19 -24.31 15.55
CA VAL A 323 1.33 -23.75 16.91
C VAL A 323 0.38 -24.47 17.85
N ARG A 324 0.92 -25.06 18.91
CA ARG A 324 0.15 -25.76 19.94
C ARG A 324 -0.34 -24.83 21.04
N ASN A 325 0.49 -23.89 21.48
CA ASN A 325 0.22 -23.01 22.62
C ASN A 325 0.97 -21.67 22.49
N LEU A 326 0.82 -20.77 23.47
CA LEU A 326 1.44 -19.44 23.45
C LEU A 326 2.98 -19.49 23.37
N THR A 327 3.63 -20.46 24.01
CA THR A 327 5.08 -20.67 23.88
C THR A 327 5.47 -20.99 22.44
N GLY A 328 4.71 -21.88 21.80
CA GLY A 328 4.84 -22.19 20.38
C GLY A 328 4.65 -20.97 19.49
N LEU A 329 3.67 -20.11 19.78
CA LEU A 329 3.41 -18.90 19.00
C LEU A 329 4.63 -17.96 19.00
N ASN A 330 5.16 -17.68 20.20
CA ASN A 330 6.34 -16.84 20.37
C ASN A 330 7.57 -17.46 19.70
N ASN A 331 7.75 -18.77 19.80
CA ASN A 331 8.82 -19.51 19.15
C ASN A 331 8.70 -19.46 17.62
N LEU A 332 7.50 -19.59 17.07
CA LEU A 332 7.28 -19.44 15.64
C LEU A 332 7.60 -18.02 15.18
N TYR A 333 7.25 -16.98 15.96
CA TYR A 333 7.61 -15.59 15.63
C TYR A 333 9.13 -15.38 15.60
N ARG A 334 9.88 -16.01 16.53
CA ARG A 334 11.34 -16.02 16.48
C ARG A 334 11.85 -16.72 15.22
N LEU A 335 11.35 -17.90 14.87
CA LEU A 335 11.76 -18.65 13.68
C LEU A 335 11.47 -17.90 12.37
N VAL A 336 10.29 -17.27 12.26
CA VAL A 336 9.95 -16.40 11.11
C VAL A 336 10.93 -15.23 11.05
N SER A 337 11.28 -14.63 12.19
CA SER A 337 12.19 -13.49 12.22
C SER A 337 13.62 -13.85 11.80
N GLU A 338 14.17 -14.91 12.39
CA GLU A 338 15.49 -15.43 12.06
C GLU A 338 15.60 -15.81 10.57
N SER A 339 14.56 -16.43 10.03
CA SER A 339 14.52 -16.83 8.62
C SER A 339 14.48 -15.66 7.64
N HIS A 340 13.95 -14.49 8.02
CA HIS A 340 13.94 -13.28 7.19
C HIS A 340 15.16 -12.39 7.40
N ILE A 341 15.78 -12.41 8.58
CA ILE A 341 16.88 -11.49 8.93
C ILE A 341 18.24 -12.15 8.65
N HIS A 342 18.44 -13.37 9.18
CA HIS A 342 19.75 -14.02 9.20
C HIS A 342 19.90 -15.10 8.13
N PHE A 343 18.85 -15.85 7.85
CA PHE A 343 18.88 -17.03 6.97
C PHE A 343 18.10 -16.85 5.65
N PHE A 344 17.79 -15.60 5.29
CA PHE A 344 17.11 -15.30 4.03
C PHE A 344 18.04 -15.51 2.83
N HIS A 345 17.54 -16.22 1.81
CA HIS A 345 18.21 -16.34 0.52
C HIS A 345 17.23 -16.01 -0.63
N ARG A 346 16.61 -17.02 -1.24
CA ARG A 346 15.47 -16.83 -2.16
C ARG A 346 14.13 -16.89 -1.43
N HIS A 347 14.10 -17.68 -0.36
CA HIS A 347 12.99 -17.89 0.55
C HIS A 347 13.53 -17.75 1.98
N PRO A 348 12.66 -17.46 2.97
CA PRO A 348 13.06 -17.42 4.37
C PRO A 348 13.32 -18.85 4.89
N ARG A 349 14.59 -19.22 5.06
CA ARG A 349 14.98 -20.59 5.43
C ARG A 349 15.21 -20.73 6.94
N ILE A 350 14.97 -21.92 7.47
CA ILE A 350 15.10 -22.25 8.88
C ILE A 350 16.12 -23.41 9.03
N PRO A 351 17.28 -23.19 9.66
CA PRO A 351 18.18 -24.28 10.01
C PRO A 351 17.50 -25.31 10.93
N LYS A 352 17.68 -26.61 10.66
CA LYS A 352 17.07 -27.68 11.46
C LYS A 352 17.54 -27.63 12.93
N SER A 353 18.78 -27.19 13.18
CA SER A 353 19.27 -26.93 14.55
C SER A 353 18.54 -25.80 15.27
N LEU A 354 18.20 -24.72 14.56
CA LEU A 354 17.44 -23.58 15.09
C LEU A 354 15.99 -23.97 15.39
N LEU A 355 15.36 -24.69 14.46
CA LEU A 355 14.02 -25.24 14.67
C LEU A 355 13.98 -26.15 15.90
N SER A 356 15.00 -27.00 16.09
CA SER A 356 15.10 -27.88 17.25
C SER A 356 15.21 -27.11 18.56
N ARG A 357 15.91 -25.96 18.58
CA ARG A 357 16.03 -25.09 19.75
C ARG A 357 14.70 -24.45 20.14
N TYR A 358 13.89 -24.05 19.16
CA TYR A 358 12.60 -23.39 19.38
C TYR A 358 11.40 -24.31 19.11
N ARG A 359 11.58 -25.63 19.22
CA ARG A 359 10.53 -26.62 18.94
C ARG A 359 9.40 -26.61 19.98
N GLU A 360 9.68 -26.19 21.21
CA GLU A 360 8.71 -26.24 22.29
C GLU A 360 7.40 -25.52 21.91
N GLY A 361 6.27 -26.21 22.10
CA GLY A 361 4.96 -25.68 21.74
C GLY A 361 4.60 -25.74 20.24
N LEU A 362 5.42 -26.40 19.41
CA LEU A 362 5.14 -26.61 17.99
C LEU A 362 4.86 -28.09 17.68
N LEU A 363 4.01 -28.34 16.68
CA LEU A 363 3.78 -29.65 16.07
C LEU A 363 4.32 -29.62 14.63
N LEU A 364 5.20 -30.55 14.29
CA LEU A 364 5.88 -30.60 12.99
C LEU A 364 5.29 -31.69 12.09
N GLY A 365 4.83 -31.30 10.90
CA GLY A 365 4.34 -32.15 9.82
C GLY A 365 5.32 -32.26 8.67
N THR A 366 5.26 -33.35 7.91
CA THR A 366 6.21 -33.64 6.82
C THR A 366 5.99 -32.81 5.56
N ALA A 367 4.93 -31.99 5.49
CA ALA A 367 4.51 -31.17 4.36
C ALA A 367 4.21 -31.94 3.06
N CYS A 368 4.34 -31.26 1.93
CA CYS A 368 4.01 -31.74 0.59
C CYS A 368 5.12 -32.61 -0.03
N GLU A 369 5.09 -32.78 -1.35
CA GLU A 369 6.10 -33.54 -2.10
C GLU A 369 7.51 -32.94 -2.04
N SER A 370 7.58 -31.61 -1.81
CA SER A 370 8.81 -30.88 -1.54
C SER A 370 9.29 -31.04 -0.09
N GLY A 371 8.54 -31.77 0.74
CA GLY A 371 8.90 -32.16 2.10
C GLY A 371 9.99 -33.23 2.17
N GLU A 372 10.67 -33.29 3.32
CA GLU A 372 11.85 -34.14 3.53
C GLU A 372 11.53 -35.63 3.37
N LEU A 373 10.42 -36.11 3.94
CA LEU A 373 10.03 -37.52 3.92
C LEU A 373 9.65 -37.99 2.51
N PHE A 374 8.77 -37.24 1.83
CA PHE A 374 8.31 -37.60 0.49
C PHE A 374 9.47 -37.62 -0.50
N SER A 375 10.33 -36.57 -0.45
CA SER A 375 11.54 -36.50 -1.27
C SER A 375 12.50 -37.66 -1.01
N ALA A 376 12.68 -38.08 0.25
CA ALA A 376 13.55 -39.21 0.60
C ALA A 376 12.99 -40.55 0.11
N LEU A 377 11.68 -40.78 0.22
CA LEU A 377 11.02 -41.97 -0.31
C LEU A 377 11.13 -42.02 -1.84
N LEU A 378 10.90 -40.90 -2.51
CA LEU A 378 11.03 -40.79 -3.96
C LEU A 378 12.46 -41.03 -4.46
N ALA A 379 13.46 -40.68 -3.64
CA ALA A 379 14.87 -40.95 -3.92
C ALA A 379 15.31 -42.39 -3.58
N GLY A 380 14.43 -43.22 -3.01
CA GLY A 380 14.75 -44.58 -2.57
C GLY A 380 15.71 -44.62 -1.39
N ALA A 381 15.60 -43.67 -0.45
CA ALA A 381 16.43 -43.63 0.74
C ALA A 381 16.28 -44.90 1.60
N GLY A 382 17.38 -45.33 2.23
CA GLY A 382 17.39 -46.52 3.08
C GLY A 382 16.58 -46.37 4.38
N GLU A 383 16.20 -47.50 4.98
CA GLU A 383 15.32 -47.56 6.16
C GLU A 383 15.83 -46.74 7.36
N GLU A 384 17.15 -46.71 7.59
CA GLU A 384 17.76 -45.92 8.67
C GLU A 384 17.52 -44.43 8.50
N ARG A 385 17.67 -43.91 7.28
CA ARG A 385 17.41 -42.49 6.98
C ARG A 385 15.93 -42.17 7.12
N ILE A 386 15.04 -43.05 6.64
CA ILE A 386 13.60 -42.86 6.81
C ILE A 386 13.21 -42.85 8.29
N ALA A 387 13.79 -43.73 9.12
CA ALA A 387 13.57 -43.75 10.56
C ALA A 387 14.00 -42.43 11.23
N GLU A 388 15.17 -41.91 10.85
CA GLU A 388 15.68 -40.61 11.33
C GLU A 388 14.72 -39.46 10.99
N ILE A 389 14.29 -39.41 9.72
CA ILE A 389 13.34 -38.39 9.24
C ILE A 389 12.04 -38.49 10.03
N VAL A 390 11.38 -39.66 10.04
CA VAL A 390 10.10 -39.88 10.74
C VAL A 390 10.21 -39.56 12.24
N GLY A 391 11.35 -39.87 12.86
CA GLY A 391 11.63 -39.55 14.26
C GLY A 391 11.57 -38.05 14.58
N PHE A 392 11.90 -37.20 13.61
CA PHE A 392 11.88 -35.73 13.76
C PHE A 392 10.48 -35.12 13.68
N TYR A 393 9.51 -35.75 13.02
CA TYR A 393 8.16 -35.18 12.84
C TYR A 393 7.18 -35.67 13.90
N ASP A 394 6.18 -34.84 14.24
CA ASP A 394 5.12 -35.19 15.18
C ASP A 394 3.97 -35.90 14.47
N PHE A 395 3.72 -35.56 13.20
CA PHE A 395 2.75 -36.20 12.33
C PHE A 395 3.27 -36.30 10.89
N LEU A 396 2.73 -37.23 10.11
CA LEU A 396 3.08 -37.42 8.71
C LEU A 396 1.92 -36.97 7.82
N GLU A 397 2.23 -36.47 6.64
CA GLU A 397 1.25 -35.96 5.68
C GLU A 397 1.16 -36.85 4.45
N ILE A 398 -0.06 -37.02 3.98
CA ILE A 398 -0.37 -37.53 2.63
C ILE A 398 -1.30 -36.53 1.95
N GLN A 399 -1.18 -36.40 0.64
CA GLN A 399 -1.97 -35.46 -0.15
C GLN A 399 -2.73 -36.19 -1.27
N PRO A 400 -3.83 -35.59 -1.78
CA PRO A 400 -4.52 -36.07 -2.97
C PRO A 400 -3.56 -36.38 -4.11
N LEU A 401 -3.82 -37.45 -4.86
CA LEU A 401 -2.98 -37.88 -5.97
C LEU A 401 -2.84 -36.78 -7.03
N GLY A 402 -3.90 -35.99 -7.21
CA GLY A 402 -3.91 -34.85 -8.13
C GLY A 402 -2.86 -33.79 -7.81
N ASN A 403 -2.51 -33.57 -6.54
CA ASN A 403 -1.49 -32.59 -6.14
C ASN A 403 -0.13 -32.94 -6.79
N ASN A 404 0.14 -34.23 -6.92
CA ASN A 404 1.40 -34.80 -7.41
C ASN A 404 1.33 -35.32 -8.85
N GLU A 405 0.30 -34.95 -9.62
CA GLU A 405 0.11 -35.43 -11.00
C GLU A 405 1.28 -35.03 -11.92
N PHE A 406 1.99 -33.95 -11.61
CA PHE A 406 3.18 -33.55 -12.38
C PHE A 406 4.28 -34.62 -12.39
N LEU A 407 4.44 -35.40 -11.31
CA LEU A 407 5.40 -36.53 -11.26
C LEU A 407 5.03 -37.64 -12.24
N LEU A 408 3.73 -37.83 -12.50
CA LEU A 408 3.22 -38.75 -13.53
C LEU A 408 3.54 -38.22 -14.92
N ARG A 409 3.32 -36.92 -15.15
CA ARG A 409 3.57 -36.24 -16.43
C ARG A 409 5.05 -36.24 -16.81
N GLU A 410 5.93 -36.12 -15.82
CA GLU A 410 7.39 -36.20 -15.99
C GLU A 410 7.90 -37.64 -16.15
N GLY A 411 7.03 -38.65 -16.02
CA GLY A 411 7.41 -40.06 -16.09
C GLY A 411 8.27 -40.53 -14.91
N ARG A 412 8.24 -39.81 -13.79
CA ARG A 412 9.00 -40.15 -12.57
C ARG A 412 8.30 -41.23 -11.75
N LEU A 413 6.97 -41.27 -11.81
CA LEU A 413 6.12 -42.25 -11.13
C LEU A 413 4.93 -42.64 -12.03
N THR A 414 4.34 -43.79 -11.75
CA THR A 414 3.01 -44.21 -12.19
C THR A 414 1.98 -43.91 -11.10
N ARG A 415 0.69 -43.93 -11.46
CA ARG A 415 -0.40 -43.65 -10.50
C ARG A 415 -0.42 -44.65 -9.35
N GLU A 416 -0.10 -45.92 -9.63
CA GLU A 416 -0.02 -46.96 -8.60
C GLU A 416 1.18 -46.74 -7.68
N GLU A 417 2.34 -46.34 -8.22
CA GLU A 417 3.51 -46.01 -7.38
C GLU A 417 3.24 -44.81 -6.47
N LEU A 418 2.48 -43.81 -6.94
CA LEU A 418 2.07 -42.68 -6.10
C LEU A 418 1.09 -43.11 -4.98
N MET A 419 0.13 -43.98 -5.30
CA MET A 419 -0.75 -44.59 -4.28
C MET A 419 0.07 -45.40 -3.26
N GLU A 420 1.08 -46.13 -3.74
CA GLU A 420 1.96 -46.93 -2.91
C GLU A 420 2.85 -46.09 -1.99
N LEU A 421 3.33 -44.91 -2.44
CA LEU A 421 4.00 -43.95 -1.57
C LEU A 421 3.09 -43.49 -0.42
N ASN A 422 1.83 -43.16 -0.71
CA ASN A 422 0.86 -42.79 0.33
C ASN A 422 0.58 -43.97 1.29
N ARG A 423 0.51 -45.21 0.78
CA ARG A 423 0.38 -46.42 1.63
C ARG A 423 1.62 -46.63 2.50
N GLU A 424 2.82 -46.42 1.96
CA GLU A 424 4.07 -46.55 2.71
C GLU A 424 4.14 -45.52 3.83
N ILE A 425 3.76 -44.26 3.59
CA ILE A 425 3.68 -43.24 4.65
C ILE A 425 2.68 -43.67 5.75
N CYS A 426 1.55 -44.28 5.39
CA CYS A 426 0.60 -44.84 6.37
C CYS A 426 1.24 -45.97 7.21
N ARG A 427 1.99 -46.89 6.58
CA ARG A 427 2.71 -47.95 7.30
C ARG A 427 3.79 -47.40 8.22
N LEU A 428 4.51 -46.37 7.79
CA LEU A 428 5.51 -45.69 8.61
C LEU A 428 4.84 -45.03 9.84
N GLY A 429 3.69 -44.40 9.64
CA GLY A 429 2.89 -43.86 10.73
C GLY A 429 2.51 -44.92 11.77
N GLU A 430 2.01 -46.07 11.32
CA GLU A 430 1.69 -47.20 12.21
C GLU A 430 2.94 -47.76 12.92
N LYS A 431 4.02 -48.00 12.17
CA LYS A 431 5.28 -48.57 12.66
C LYS A 431 5.93 -47.72 13.74
N TYR A 432 5.93 -46.39 13.58
CA TYR A 432 6.58 -45.45 14.49
C TYR A 432 5.62 -44.77 15.47
N GLY A 433 4.32 -45.13 15.45
CA GLY A 433 3.31 -44.54 16.33
C GLY A 433 3.05 -43.05 16.06
N LYS A 434 3.19 -42.61 14.80
CA LYS A 434 2.97 -41.22 14.35
C LYS A 434 1.60 -41.11 13.67
N PRO A 435 0.74 -40.13 14.03
CA PRO A 435 -0.49 -39.89 13.30
C PRO A 435 -0.19 -39.49 11.86
N VAL A 436 -0.95 -40.04 10.92
CA VAL A 436 -0.90 -39.67 9.50
C VAL A 436 -2.15 -38.86 9.19
N VAL A 437 -2.00 -37.71 8.54
CA VAL A 437 -3.11 -36.81 8.21
C VAL A 437 -3.16 -36.56 6.70
N ALA A 438 -4.37 -36.54 6.17
CA ALA A 438 -4.62 -36.21 4.78
C ALA A 438 -4.88 -34.70 4.66
N THR A 439 -3.99 -33.97 3.99
CA THR A 439 -4.05 -32.51 3.87
C THR A 439 -4.30 -32.06 2.43
N GLY A 440 -4.94 -30.91 2.25
CA GLY A 440 -5.41 -30.43 0.93
C GLY A 440 -4.36 -29.64 0.15
N ASP A 441 -3.46 -28.95 0.85
CA ASP A 441 -2.50 -28.00 0.28
C ASP A 441 -3.21 -26.88 -0.51
N VAL A 442 -4.19 -26.28 0.14
CA VAL A 442 -5.22 -25.46 -0.52
C VAL A 442 -4.63 -24.12 -0.97
N HIS A 443 -4.72 -23.84 -2.28
CA HIS A 443 -4.21 -22.61 -2.93
C HIS A 443 -5.30 -21.78 -3.64
N PHE A 444 -6.50 -22.35 -3.77
CA PHE A 444 -7.69 -21.66 -4.25
C PHE A 444 -8.93 -22.33 -3.64
N LEU A 445 -10.08 -21.65 -3.58
CA LEU A 445 -11.24 -22.19 -2.85
C LEU A 445 -12.03 -23.19 -3.69
N ARG A 446 -12.31 -22.83 -4.94
CA ARG A 446 -13.15 -23.63 -5.84
C ARG A 446 -12.32 -24.09 -7.03
N PRO A 447 -12.67 -25.22 -7.68
CA PRO A 447 -11.91 -25.70 -8.84
C PRO A 447 -11.72 -24.66 -9.96
N HIS A 448 -12.71 -23.79 -10.18
CA HIS A 448 -12.65 -22.76 -11.22
C HIS A 448 -11.81 -21.53 -10.86
N ASP A 449 -11.34 -21.41 -9.61
CA ASP A 449 -10.48 -20.32 -9.16
C ASP A 449 -9.00 -20.55 -9.55
N GLU A 450 -8.66 -21.75 -10.06
CA GLU A 450 -7.31 -22.10 -10.53
C GLU A 450 -6.75 -21.10 -11.55
N VAL A 451 -7.63 -20.52 -12.38
CA VAL A 451 -7.26 -19.58 -13.43
C VAL A 451 -6.52 -18.36 -12.88
N PHE A 452 -6.86 -17.92 -11.67
CA PHE A 452 -6.21 -16.77 -11.05
C PHE A 452 -4.76 -17.10 -10.68
N ARG A 453 -4.53 -18.26 -10.06
CA ARG A 453 -3.19 -18.76 -9.74
C ARG A 453 -2.36 -19.00 -11.01
N ARG A 454 -2.95 -19.63 -12.03
CA ARG A 454 -2.34 -19.83 -13.35
C ARG A 454 -1.81 -18.53 -13.94
N ILE A 455 -2.59 -17.45 -13.91
CA ILE A 455 -2.18 -16.14 -14.44
C ILE A 455 -0.98 -15.57 -13.66
N LEU A 456 -0.99 -15.70 -12.33
CA LEU A 456 0.11 -15.24 -11.49
C LEU A 456 1.40 -16.02 -11.75
N MET A 457 1.33 -17.35 -11.79
CA MET A 457 2.46 -18.22 -12.10
C MET A 457 3.01 -17.97 -13.51
N ALA A 458 2.13 -17.79 -14.52
CA ALA A 458 2.57 -17.45 -15.86
C ALA A 458 3.33 -16.12 -15.89
N GLY A 459 2.86 -15.10 -15.17
CA GLY A 459 3.56 -13.81 -15.05
C GLY A 459 4.90 -13.89 -14.29
N GLN A 460 5.12 -14.93 -13.49
CA GLN A 460 6.41 -15.24 -12.88
C GLN A 460 7.35 -16.06 -13.80
N GLY A 461 6.85 -16.53 -14.94
CA GLY A 461 7.61 -17.29 -15.94
C GLY A 461 7.56 -18.81 -15.77
N TYR A 462 6.61 -19.36 -15.00
CA TYR A 462 6.40 -20.81 -14.92
C TYR A 462 5.88 -21.36 -16.25
N THR A 463 6.60 -22.33 -16.83
CA THR A 463 6.28 -22.89 -18.14
C THR A 463 5.08 -23.84 -18.12
N ASP A 464 4.78 -24.40 -16.95
CA ASP A 464 3.71 -25.36 -16.68
C ASP A 464 2.49 -24.70 -16.02
N ALA A 465 2.45 -23.37 -15.94
CA ALA A 465 1.37 -22.62 -15.29
C ALA A 465 -0.03 -23.01 -15.78
N ASP A 466 -0.19 -23.40 -17.05
CA ASP A 466 -1.47 -23.82 -17.62
C ASP A 466 -1.96 -25.20 -17.14
N ARG A 467 -1.12 -25.97 -16.43
CA ARG A 467 -1.42 -27.31 -15.92
C ARG A 467 -1.47 -27.33 -14.39
N GLN A 468 -2.38 -26.53 -13.83
CA GLN A 468 -2.55 -26.40 -12.40
C GLN A 468 -2.93 -27.74 -11.74
N PRO A 469 -2.27 -28.14 -10.64
CA PRO A 469 -2.77 -29.20 -9.78
C PRO A 469 -4.10 -28.76 -9.11
N PRO A 470 -5.02 -29.70 -8.80
CA PRO A 470 -6.32 -29.41 -8.20
C PRO A 470 -6.21 -29.09 -6.70
N LEU A 471 -5.58 -27.97 -6.36
CA LEU A 471 -5.33 -27.47 -5.01
C LEU A 471 -6.53 -26.68 -4.44
N TYR A 472 -7.74 -27.14 -4.70
CA TYR A 472 -8.96 -26.50 -4.18
C TYR A 472 -9.33 -27.01 -2.79
N PHE A 473 -10.13 -26.24 -2.06
CA PHE A 473 -10.62 -26.64 -0.75
C PHE A 473 -11.66 -27.76 -0.90
N ARG A 474 -11.27 -29.01 -0.67
CA ARG A 474 -12.16 -30.18 -0.75
C ARG A 474 -13.13 -30.25 0.44
N THR A 475 -14.28 -30.87 0.26
CA THR A 475 -15.17 -31.34 1.35
C THR A 475 -14.64 -32.62 1.99
N THR A 476 -15.18 -33.01 3.15
CA THR A 476 -14.87 -34.30 3.80
C THR A 476 -15.16 -35.48 2.88
N ASP A 477 -16.30 -35.48 2.20
CA ASP A 477 -16.70 -36.56 1.29
C ASP A 477 -15.77 -36.67 0.08
N GLU A 478 -15.39 -35.55 -0.54
CA GLU A 478 -14.43 -35.53 -1.65
C GLU A 478 -13.06 -36.07 -1.22
N MET A 479 -12.63 -35.77 0.00
CA MET A 479 -11.36 -36.26 0.53
C MET A 479 -11.40 -37.76 0.82
N LEU A 480 -12.49 -38.27 1.43
CA LEU A 480 -12.67 -39.70 1.63
C LEU A 480 -12.71 -40.46 0.30
N ALA A 481 -13.34 -39.88 -0.73
CA ALA A 481 -13.35 -40.45 -2.08
C ALA A 481 -11.95 -40.50 -2.71
N GLU A 482 -11.16 -39.44 -2.54
CA GLU A 482 -9.78 -39.37 -3.02
C GLU A 482 -8.89 -40.48 -2.43
N PHE A 483 -9.04 -40.78 -1.13
CA PHE A 483 -8.26 -41.79 -0.42
C PHE A 483 -8.91 -43.18 -0.38
N SER A 484 -9.92 -43.45 -1.21
CA SER A 484 -10.67 -44.72 -1.24
C SER A 484 -9.83 -45.95 -1.64
N TYR A 485 -8.60 -45.76 -2.11
CA TYR A 485 -7.64 -46.84 -2.39
C TYR A 485 -6.88 -47.33 -1.13
N LEU A 486 -7.06 -46.65 0.01
CA LEU A 486 -6.65 -47.12 1.33
C LEU A 486 -7.77 -47.99 1.95
N PRO A 487 -7.47 -48.83 2.95
CA PRO A 487 -8.52 -49.46 3.75
C PRO A 487 -9.49 -48.41 4.30
N PRO A 488 -10.82 -48.65 4.29
CA PRO A 488 -11.83 -47.65 4.71
C PRO A 488 -11.57 -47.05 6.10
N GLU A 489 -11.11 -47.87 7.04
CA GLU A 489 -10.76 -47.45 8.39
C GLU A 489 -9.55 -46.50 8.39
N THR A 490 -8.51 -46.84 7.61
CA THR A 490 -7.32 -45.99 7.44
C THR A 490 -7.69 -44.67 6.76
N ALA A 491 -8.51 -44.70 5.70
CA ALA A 491 -8.98 -43.51 5.00
C ALA A 491 -9.74 -42.57 5.96
N TYR A 492 -10.68 -43.11 6.75
CA TYR A 492 -11.39 -42.33 7.75
C TYR A 492 -10.46 -41.78 8.84
N GLN A 493 -9.50 -42.58 9.28
CA GLN A 493 -8.52 -42.18 10.30
C GLN A 493 -7.65 -41.00 9.82
N VAL A 494 -7.10 -41.07 8.61
CA VAL A 494 -6.21 -40.01 8.09
C VAL A 494 -6.96 -38.75 7.65
N VAL A 495 -8.20 -38.88 7.15
CA VAL A 495 -9.01 -37.75 6.69
C VAL A 495 -9.74 -37.05 7.85
N VAL A 496 -10.21 -37.79 8.85
CA VAL A 496 -11.11 -37.26 9.89
C VAL A 496 -10.50 -37.37 11.29
N GLU A 497 -10.15 -38.56 11.76
CA GLU A 497 -9.79 -38.76 13.18
C GLU A 497 -8.48 -38.08 13.57
N ASN A 498 -7.40 -38.31 12.82
CA ASN A 498 -6.08 -37.77 13.13
C ASN A 498 -6.03 -36.24 13.01
N PRO A 499 -6.60 -35.58 11.98
CA PRO A 499 -6.67 -34.11 11.94
C PRO A 499 -7.43 -33.51 13.13
N ARG A 500 -8.55 -34.14 13.54
CA ARG A 500 -9.32 -33.71 14.71
C ARG A 500 -8.56 -33.95 16.02
N ARG A 501 -7.78 -35.03 16.10
CA ARG A 501 -6.90 -35.31 17.24
C ARG A 501 -5.84 -34.21 17.38
N LEU A 502 -5.16 -33.83 16.30
CA LEU A 502 -4.18 -32.74 16.32
C LEU A 502 -4.84 -31.39 16.68
N MET A 503 -6.01 -31.10 16.12
CA MET A 503 -6.80 -29.91 16.49
C MET A 503 -7.10 -29.85 18.00
N ALA A 504 -7.36 -30.99 18.64
CA ALA A 504 -7.65 -31.05 20.08
C ALA A 504 -6.43 -30.77 20.95
N GLU A 505 -5.20 -30.92 20.43
CA GLU A 505 -3.96 -30.62 21.14
C GLU A 505 -3.59 -29.13 21.11
N VAL A 506 -4.17 -28.37 20.19
CA VAL A 506 -3.94 -26.93 19.98
C VAL A 506 -4.82 -26.11 20.91
N GLU A 507 -4.29 -25.08 21.56
CA GLU A 507 -5.04 -24.12 22.37
C GLU A 507 -5.72 -23.06 21.50
N GLU A 508 -6.75 -22.38 22.02
CA GLU A 508 -7.25 -21.15 21.39
C GLU A 508 -6.31 -20.00 21.75
N LEU A 509 -5.78 -19.33 20.73
CA LEU A 509 -4.73 -18.33 20.87
C LEU A 509 -5.14 -17.01 20.22
N GLU A 510 -4.63 -15.92 20.77
CA GLU A 510 -4.64 -14.62 20.10
C GLU A 510 -3.25 -14.35 19.49
N PRO A 511 -3.15 -13.91 18.22
CA PRO A 511 -1.87 -13.62 17.59
C PRO A 511 -1.05 -12.53 18.30
N ALA A 512 -1.73 -11.61 18.98
CA ALA A 512 -1.12 -10.56 19.78
C ALA A 512 -2.03 -10.24 20.99
N PRO A 513 -1.46 -9.81 22.12
CA PRO A 513 -2.25 -9.40 23.29
C PRO A 513 -3.28 -8.31 22.94
N ASP A 514 -4.51 -8.44 23.44
CA ASP A 514 -5.54 -7.40 23.27
C ASP A 514 -5.33 -6.19 24.19
N GLU A 515 -4.48 -6.31 25.22
CA GLU A 515 -4.17 -5.24 26.15
C GLU A 515 -3.20 -4.21 25.54
N PHE A 516 -3.53 -2.92 25.70
CA PHE A 516 -2.63 -1.83 25.38
C PHE A 516 -1.42 -1.83 26.33
N CYS A 517 -0.22 -1.98 25.76
CA CYS A 517 1.03 -2.04 26.51
C CYS A 517 1.87 -0.77 26.22
N PRO A 518 1.73 0.31 27.01
CA PRO A 518 2.53 1.51 26.81
C PRO A 518 3.98 1.33 27.35
N PRO A 519 5.00 1.95 26.74
CA PRO A 519 6.30 2.16 27.37
C PRO A 519 6.17 2.95 28.67
N GLU A 520 6.99 2.60 29.64
CA GLU A 520 7.09 3.30 30.92
C GLU A 520 8.37 4.13 30.97
N ILE A 521 8.24 5.44 31.22
CA ILE A 521 9.35 6.33 31.58
C ILE A 521 9.08 6.85 33.01
N PRO A 522 9.90 6.46 34.01
CA PRO A 522 9.72 6.93 35.39
C PRO A 522 9.67 8.46 35.47
N GLY A 523 8.65 9.00 36.16
CA GLY A 523 8.49 10.44 36.36
C GLY A 523 7.88 11.22 35.18
N ALA A 524 7.52 10.58 34.06
CA ALA A 524 7.01 11.30 32.88
C ALA A 524 5.76 12.16 33.16
N GLY A 525 4.82 11.67 33.96
CA GLY A 525 3.62 12.41 34.34
C GLY A 525 3.92 13.68 35.17
N GLU A 526 4.87 13.59 36.10
CA GLU A 526 5.30 14.73 36.91
C GLU A 526 6.06 15.76 36.06
N GLU A 527 6.91 15.29 35.15
CA GLU A 527 7.67 16.14 34.24
C GLU A 527 6.75 16.91 33.29
N ILE A 528 5.79 16.24 32.65
CA ILE A 528 4.80 16.89 31.78
C ILE A 528 3.98 17.93 32.54
N ARG A 529 3.49 17.58 33.74
CA ARG A 529 2.76 18.52 34.60
C ARG A 529 3.63 19.75 34.90
N ARG A 530 4.87 19.56 35.30
CA ARG A 530 5.81 20.65 35.62
C ARG A 530 6.06 21.55 34.40
N MET A 531 6.35 20.97 33.24
CA MET A 531 6.61 21.73 32.01
C MET A 531 5.39 22.55 31.58
N ALA A 532 4.22 21.92 31.53
CA ALA A 532 2.99 22.58 31.12
C ALA A 532 2.63 23.77 32.03
N TYR A 533 2.70 23.57 33.36
CA TYR A 533 2.43 24.63 34.32
C TYR A 533 3.46 25.74 34.31
N ALA A 534 4.75 25.41 34.20
CA ALA A 534 5.82 26.42 34.14
C ALA A 534 5.64 27.33 32.92
N ARG A 535 5.41 26.73 31.74
CA ARG A 535 5.20 27.50 30.50
C ARG A 535 3.90 28.30 30.52
N ALA A 536 2.82 27.73 31.03
CA ALA A 536 1.55 28.45 31.17
C ALA A 536 1.70 29.68 32.07
N LYS A 537 2.42 29.57 33.19
CA LYS A 537 2.67 30.68 34.11
C LYS A 537 3.51 31.79 33.46
N GLU A 538 4.50 31.40 32.65
CA GLU A 538 5.32 32.35 31.88
C GLU A 538 4.47 33.15 30.88
N ILE A 539 3.51 32.49 30.22
CA ILE A 539 2.68 33.10 29.17
C ILE A 539 1.52 33.90 29.78
N TYR A 540 0.76 33.31 30.70
CA TYR A 540 -0.52 33.84 31.21
C TYR A 540 -0.44 34.48 32.61
N GLY A 541 0.69 34.37 33.31
CA GLY A 541 0.92 34.95 34.63
C GLY A 541 0.86 33.94 35.79
N ASP A 542 1.33 34.36 36.96
CA ASP A 542 1.29 33.59 38.22
C ASP A 542 0.66 34.46 39.33
N PRO A 543 -0.52 34.09 39.88
CA PRO A 543 -1.28 32.87 39.63
C PRO A 543 -1.92 32.82 38.23
N LEU A 544 -2.17 31.61 37.75
CA LEU A 544 -2.83 31.39 36.47
C LEU A 544 -4.29 31.86 36.52
N PRO A 545 -4.83 32.43 35.43
CA PRO A 545 -6.27 32.66 35.30
C PRO A 545 -7.05 31.34 35.43
N SER A 546 -8.18 31.36 36.16
CA SER A 546 -8.96 30.15 36.50
C SER A 546 -9.29 29.30 35.28
N ARG A 547 -9.74 29.92 34.18
CA ARG A 547 -10.08 29.23 32.93
C ARG A 547 -8.91 28.43 32.35
N ILE A 548 -7.69 28.97 32.41
CA ILE A 548 -6.49 28.30 31.89
C ILE A 548 -6.10 27.14 32.81
N GLN A 549 -6.15 27.37 34.13
CA GLN A 549 -5.83 26.36 35.11
C GLN A 549 -6.80 25.17 35.05
N GLU A 550 -8.11 25.43 34.98
CA GLU A 550 -9.14 24.38 34.87
C GLU A 550 -8.95 23.51 33.61
N GLN A 551 -8.63 24.13 32.47
CA GLN A 551 -8.33 23.41 31.22
C GLN A 551 -7.08 22.54 31.37
N LEU A 552 -5.98 23.08 31.91
CA LEU A 552 -4.74 22.33 32.13
C LEU A 552 -4.94 21.16 33.11
N ASP A 553 -5.66 21.38 34.21
CA ASP A 553 -5.93 20.33 35.19
C ASP A 553 -6.76 19.19 34.60
N TRP A 554 -7.77 19.51 33.80
CA TRP A 554 -8.59 18.51 33.12
C TRP A 554 -7.77 17.71 32.09
N GLU A 555 -7.02 18.40 31.21
CA GLU A 555 -6.19 17.73 30.20
C GLU A 555 -5.10 16.88 30.83
N LEU A 556 -4.35 17.41 31.80
CA LEU A 556 -3.28 16.67 32.49
C LEU A 556 -3.82 15.44 33.22
N LYS A 557 -4.98 15.56 33.87
CA LYS A 557 -5.64 14.41 34.52
C LYS A 557 -5.97 13.34 33.48
N SER A 558 -6.50 13.72 32.32
CA SER A 558 -6.81 12.77 31.24
C SER A 558 -5.55 12.10 30.69
N ILE A 559 -4.51 12.88 30.35
CA ILE A 559 -3.26 12.40 29.77
C ILE A 559 -2.52 11.45 30.74
N ILE A 560 -2.43 11.81 32.02
CA ILE A 560 -1.69 11.03 33.02
C ILE A 560 -2.45 9.76 33.39
N ASN A 561 -3.75 9.84 33.66
CA ASN A 561 -4.52 8.68 34.13
C ASN A 561 -4.66 7.57 33.07
N HIS A 562 -4.62 7.93 31.79
CA HIS A 562 -4.68 6.96 30.69
C HIS A 562 -3.28 6.53 30.17
N GLY A 563 -2.20 6.91 30.87
CA GLY A 563 -0.84 6.45 30.55
C GLY A 563 -0.16 7.14 29.35
N TYR A 564 -0.72 8.24 28.83
CA TYR A 564 -0.20 8.91 27.62
C TYR A 564 0.85 9.99 27.90
N ALA A 565 1.14 10.30 29.17
CA ALA A 565 2.17 11.26 29.54
C ALA A 565 3.55 10.91 28.95
N VAL A 566 3.85 9.62 28.80
CA VAL A 566 5.09 9.14 28.20
C VAL A 566 5.17 9.60 26.74
N ILE A 567 4.12 9.43 25.93
CA ILE A 567 4.11 9.87 24.52
C ILE A 567 4.33 11.38 24.42
N PHE A 568 3.69 12.17 25.28
CA PHE A 568 3.87 13.62 25.29
C PHE A 568 5.32 14.00 25.59
N LEU A 569 5.96 13.32 26.54
CA LEU A 569 7.36 13.60 26.89
C LEU A 569 8.31 13.24 25.75
N ILE A 570 8.03 12.14 25.05
CA ILE A 570 8.79 11.71 23.89
C ILE A 570 8.63 12.71 22.74
N ALA A 571 7.39 13.09 22.42
CA ALA A 571 7.10 14.08 21.40
C ALA A 571 7.80 15.42 21.69
N HIS A 572 7.77 15.88 22.95
CA HIS A 572 8.52 17.06 23.38
C HIS A 572 10.03 16.92 23.10
N LYS A 573 10.64 15.79 23.48
CA LYS A 573 12.07 15.55 23.25
C LYS A 573 12.43 15.54 21.76
N LEU A 574 11.59 14.91 20.93
CA LEU A 574 11.78 14.85 19.47
C LEU A 574 11.69 16.24 18.82
N VAL A 575 10.65 17.02 19.18
CA VAL A 575 10.48 18.39 18.67
C VAL A 575 11.62 19.28 19.14
N LYS A 576 11.96 19.22 20.44
CA LYS A 576 13.06 20.00 21.01
C LYS A 576 14.38 19.70 20.30
N LYS A 577 14.72 18.43 20.09
CA LYS A 577 15.93 18.04 19.37
C LYS A 577 15.96 18.60 17.94
N SER A 578 14.87 18.47 17.20
CA SER A 578 14.77 19.00 15.83
C SER A 578 14.99 20.51 15.80
N LEU A 579 14.37 21.25 16.73
CA LEU A 579 14.54 22.70 16.84
C LEU A 579 15.98 23.11 17.23
N GLU A 580 16.61 22.39 18.17
CA GLU A 580 18.01 22.62 18.56
C GLU A 580 18.99 22.36 17.40
N ASP A 581 18.66 21.40 16.52
CA ASP A 581 19.41 21.11 15.30
C ASP A 581 19.01 22.03 14.12
N GLY A 582 18.12 22.99 14.36
CA GLY A 582 17.76 24.06 13.42
C GLY A 582 16.61 23.74 12.45
N TYR A 583 15.88 22.64 12.66
CA TYR A 583 14.75 22.23 11.82
C TYR A 583 13.42 22.45 12.54
N LEU A 584 12.56 23.29 11.95
CA LEU A 584 11.18 23.48 12.41
C LEU A 584 10.40 22.16 12.29
N VAL A 585 9.47 21.92 13.22
CA VAL A 585 8.56 20.77 13.16
C VAL A 585 7.15 21.26 12.89
N GLY A 586 6.56 20.79 11.79
CA GLY A 586 5.16 21.03 11.48
C GLY A 586 4.25 20.23 12.42
N SER A 587 3.29 20.89 13.04
CA SER A 587 2.24 20.21 13.80
C SER A 587 1.30 19.45 12.85
N ARG A 588 0.87 18.25 13.23
CA ARG A 588 -0.06 17.45 12.42
C ARG A 588 -1.09 16.72 13.28
N GLY A 589 -2.26 16.52 12.69
CA GLY A 589 -3.29 15.66 13.27
C GLY A 589 -4.07 16.36 14.38
N SER A 590 -4.49 15.60 15.40
CA SER A 590 -5.31 16.14 16.50
C SER A 590 -4.53 16.66 17.71
N VAL A 591 -3.21 16.49 17.76
CA VAL A 591 -2.42 16.92 18.94
C VAL A 591 -2.54 18.43 19.21
N GLY A 592 -2.75 19.24 18.17
CA GLY A 592 -3.05 20.68 18.27
C GLY A 592 -4.38 21.02 18.96
N SER A 593 -5.15 20.03 19.39
CA SER A 593 -6.36 20.22 20.21
C SER A 593 -6.05 20.28 21.71
N SER A 594 -4.80 20.03 22.13
CA SER A 594 -4.40 19.96 23.54
C SER A 594 -3.59 21.18 23.96
N LEU A 595 -4.08 21.90 24.98
CA LEU A 595 -3.35 23.01 25.59
C LEU A 595 -2.07 22.51 26.27
N VAL A 596 -2.09 21.31 26.85
CA VAL A 596 -0.88 20.67 27.41
C VAL A 596 0.17 20.47 26.33
N ALA A 597 -0.22 20.04 25.12
CA ALA A 597 0.71 19.90 24.00
C ALA A 597 1.33 21.25 23.60
N THR A 598 0.52 22.32 23.54
CA THR A 598 1.02 23.69 23.28
C THR A 598 2.01 24.13 24.35
N MET A 599 1.69 23.93 25.63
CA MET A 599 2.54 24.36 26.75
C MET A 599 3.82 23.52 26.88
N CYS A 600 3.81 22.27 26.42
CA CYS A 600 4.99 21.42 26.31
C CYS A 600 5.78 21.68 25.02
N GLY A 601 5.37 22.60 24.14
CA GLY A 601 6.08 22.89 22.88
C GLY A 601 6.04 21.74 21.87
N ILE A 602 5.04 20.86 21.95
CA ILE A 602 4.82 19.78 20.98
C ILE A 602 4.14 20.32 19.72
N THR A 603 3.30 21.34 19.88
CA THR A 603 2.55 21.97 18.79
C THR A 603 2.53 23.49 18.93
N GLU A 604 2.55 24.20 17.80
CA GLU A 604 2.37 25.66 17.75
C GLU A 604 0.90 26.08 17.84
N VAL A 605 -0.04 25.15 17.63
CA VAL A 605 -1.47 25.45 17.63
C VAL A 605 -1.95 25.67 19.06
N ASN A 606 -2.56 26.83 19.33
CA ASN A 606 -3.20 27.12 20.61
C ASN A 606 -4.71 26.81 20.55
N PRO A 607 -5.20 25.76 21.25
CA PRO A 607 -6.60 25.33 21.13
C PRO A 607 -7.58 26.22 21.89
N LEU A 608 -7.10 27.15 22.72
CA LEU A 608 -7.98 28.05 23.46
C LEU A 608 -8.88 28.86 22.52
N PRO A 609 -10.04 29.35 23.00
CA PRO A 609 -10.82 30.31 22.25
C PRO A 609 -9.99 31.56 21.91
N ALA A 610 -10.33 32.23 20.82
CA ALA A 610 -9.66 33.46 20.40
C ALA A 610 -9.59 34.48 21.56
N HIS A 611 -8.39 35.00 21.81
CA HIS A 611 -8.10 35.88 22.95
C HIS A 611 -7.00 36.88 22.67
N TYR A 612 -6.99 37.95 23.47
CA TYR A 612 -5.89 38.90 23.55
C TYR A 612 -5.01 38.62 24.76
N LEU A 613 -3.69 38.70 24.58
CA LEU A 613 -2.70 38.54 25.64
C LEU A 613 -1.67 39.68 25.60
N CYS A 614 -1.47 40.36 26.74
CA CYS A 614 -0.39 41.34 26.87
C CYS A 614 0.94 40.64 27.23
N PRO A 615 1.99 40.76 26.40
CA PRO A 615 3.27 40.12 26.69
C PRO A 615 3.97 40.70 27.93
N ALA A 616 3.70 41.97 28.26
CA ALA A 616 4.33 42.69 29.37
C ALA A 616 3.63 42.47 30.72
N CYS A 617 2.34 42.82 30.82
CA CYS A 617 1.61 42.78 32.10
C CYS A 617 0.67 41.57 32.27
N LYS A 618 0.67 40.63 31.30
CA LYS A 618 -0.11 39.39 31.33
C LYS A 618 -1.63 39.60 31.40
N TYR A 619 -2.12 40.78 30.99
CA TYR A 619 -3.56 41.01 30.77
C TYR A 619 -4.10 40.01 29.72
N LEU A 620 -5.23 39.37 30.03
CA LEU A 620 -5.89 38.37 29.21
C LEU A 620 -7.37 38.74 29.02
N GLU A 621 -7.86 38.69 27.79
CA GLU A 621 -9.25 39.01 27.44
C GLU A 621 -9.78 38.02 26.39
N PHE A 622 -10.94 37.42 26.66
CA PHE A 622 -11.69 36.57 25.72
C PHE A 622 -12.93 37.34 25.22
N PRO A 623 -12.98 37.77 23.95
CA PRO A 623 -14.14 38.49 23.44
C PRO A 623 -15.37 37.59 23.32
N GLU A 624 -16.56 38.11 23.67
CA GLU A 624 -17.81 37.33 23.66
C GLU A 624 -18.21 36.83 22.26
N ASN A 625 -17.91 37.60 21.21
CA ASN A 625 -18.25 37.29 19.81
C ASN A 625 -17.15 36.53 19.05
N ALA A 626 -16.16 35.94 19.75
CA ALA A 626 -15.01 35.29 19.12
C ALA A 626 -15.16 33.77 18.91
N ARG A 627 -16.37 33.22 19.08
CA ARG A 627 -16.64 31.80 18.83
C ARG A 627 -16.37 31.46 17.36
N ARG A 628 -15.73 30.31 17.12
CA ARG A 628 -15.33 29.81 15.79
C ARG A 628 -14.30 30.66 15.01
N LEU A 629 -13.93 31.84 15.52
CA LEU A 629 -12.87 32.68 14.97
C LEU A 629 -11.51 32.24 15.51
N SER A 630 -10.49 32.41 14.68
CA SER A 630 -9.10 32.41 15.08
C SER A 630 -8.74 33.74 15.74
N GLY A 631 -7.90 33.71 16.78
CA GLY A 631 -7.35 34.91 17.40
C GLY A 631 -6.58 35.77 16.40
N VAL A 632 -6.01 35.16 15.36
CA VAL A 632 -5.35 35.85 14.26
C VAL A 632 -6.25 36.92 13.63
N ASP A 633 -7.56 36.66 13.53
CA ASP A 633 -8.54 37.56 12.91
C ASP A 633 -9.03 38.67 13.83
N LEU A 634 -8.62 38.67 15.10
CA LEU A 634 -8.97 39.76 16.01
C LEU A 634 -8.33 41.07 15.56
N PRO A 635 -9.03 42.22 15.67
CA PRO A 635 -8.43 43.51 15.32
C PRO A 635 -7.28 43.85 16.26
N ALA A 636 -6.28 44.57 15.77
CA ALA A 636 -5.19 45.07 16.61
C ALA A 636 -5.75 45.95 17.75
N LYS A 637 -5.23 45.76 18.96
CA LYS A 637 -5.72 46.41 20.18
C LYS A 637 -4.55 46.63 21.15
N ASP A 638 -4.50 47.79 21.80
CA ASP A 638 -3.53 48.06 22.86
C ASP A 638 -4.02 47.55 24.22
N CYS A 639 -3.08 47.19 25.09
CA CYS A 639 -3.39 46.68 26.40
C CYS A 639 -4.03 47.77 27.27
N PRO A 640 -5.23 47.55 27.82
CA PRO A 640 -5.90 48.54 28.67
C PRO A 640 -5.20 48.76 30.02
N ARG A 641 -4.25 47.89 30.39
CA ARG A 641 -3.49 48.02 31.66
C ARG A 641 -2.15 48.73 31.51
N CYS A 642 -1.41 48.50 30.42
CA CYS A 642 -0.04 49.02 30.26
C CYS A 642 0.24 49.68 28.90
N GLY A 643 -0.75 49.79 28.02
CA GLY A 643 -0.62 50.47 26.71
C GLY A 643 0.23 49.75 25.66
N GLN A 644 0.78 48.57 25.98
CA GLN A 644 1.55 47.77 25.01
C GLN A 644 0.62 47.04 24.04
N PRO A 645 1.01 46.85 22.77
CA PRO A 645 0.22 46.08 21.80
C PRO A 645 -0.11 44.68 22.32
N LEU A 646 -1.38 44.28 22.21
CA LEU A 646 -1.82 42.94 22.59
C LEU A 646 -1.43 41.93 21.50
N ARG A 647 -0.93 40.77 21.91
CA ARG A 647 -0.86 39.59 21.05
C ARG A 647 -2.24 38.97 20.92
N LYS A 648 -2.46 38.29 19.80
CA LYS A 648 -3.73 37.64 19.47
C LYS A 648 -3.46 36.17 19.22
N ASP A 649 -4.25 35.30 19.83
CA ASP A 649 -4.02 33.86 19.76
C ASP A 649 -5.31 33.06 20.05
N GLY A 650 -5.28 31.75 19.86
CA GLY A 650 -6.37 30.81 20.14
C GLY A 650 -7.23 30.51 18.92
N HIS A 651 -7.50 29.23 18.67
CA HIS A 651 -8.24 28.76 17.49
C HIS A 651 -9.56 28.05 17.80
N ASP A 652 -10.00 28.04 19.07
CA ASP A 652 -11.26 27.46 19.52
C ASP A 652 -11.41 25.98 19.11
N ILE A 653 -10.48 25.15 19.57
CA ILE A 653 -10.38 23.71 19.24
C ILE A 653 -10.61 22.89 20.51
N PRO A 654 -11.59 21.98 20.55
CA PRO A 654 -11.90 21.21 21.75
C PRO A 654 -10.92 20.05 21.96
N PHE A 655 -10.37 19.90 23.18
CA PHE A 655 -9.51 18.77 23.56
C PHE A 655 -10.15 17.40 23.33
N ALA A 656 -11.48 17.30 23.42
CA ALA A 656 -12.21 16.06 23.15
C ALA A 656 -11.99 15.52 21.73
N THR A 657 -11.61 16.38 20.77
CA THR A 657 -11.19 15.94 19.43
C THR A 657 -9.95 15.04 19.46
N PHE A 658 -9.07 15.22 20.45
CA PHE A 658 -7.86 14.43 20.63
C PHE A 658 -8.14 13.13 21.40
N MET A 659 -8.65 13.20 22.63
CA MET A 659 -8.79 12.06 23.56
C MET A 659 -10.24 11.69 23.94
N GLY A 660 -11.25 12.26 23.28
CA GLY A 660 -12.63 12.10 23.73
C GLY A 660 -12.90 12.84 25.05
N PHE A 661 -14.07 12.61 25.64
CA PHE A 661 -14.45 13.27 26.90
C PHE A 661 -13.99 12.50 28.13
N GLU A 662 -13.91 11.17 28.03
CA GLU A 662 -13.57 10.27 29.14
C GLU A 662 -12.15 9.69 29.01
N GLY A 663 -11.39 10.06 27.97
CA GLY A 663 -10.12 9.40 27.63
C GLY A 663 -10.33 8.07 26.90
N ASP A 664 -11.52 7.87 26.34
CA ASP A 664 -11.97 6.67 25.64
C ASP A 664 -11.44 6.55 24.20
N LYS A 665 -10.60 7.49 23.78
CA LYS A 665 -9.94 7.50 22.47
C LYS A 665 -8.42 7.52 22.63
N GLU A 666 -7.77 6.57 21.99
CA GLU A 666 -6.32 6.53 21.85
C GLU A 666 -5.80 7.76 21.05
N PRO A 667 -4.87 8.54 21.62
CA PRO A 667 -4.27 9.68 20.95
C PRO A 667 -3.21 9.25 19.94
N ASP A 668 -3.24 9.85 18.75
CA ASP A 668 -2.16 9.75 17.75
C ASP A 668 -1.39 11.09 17.72
N ILE A 669 -0.08 11.05 17.96
CA ILE A 669 0.79 12.23 17.88
C ILE A 669 1.57 12.17 16.57
N ASP A 670 1.10 12.93 15.59
CA ASP A 670 1.72 13.08 14.28
C ASP A 670 2.64 14.30 14.27
N LEU A 671 3.89 14.13 13.84
CA LEU A 671 4.85 15.22 13.71
C LEU A 671 5.43 15.22 12.30
N ASN A 672 5.38 16.37 11.62
CA ASN A 672 5.98 16.57 10.32
C ASN A 672 7.39 17.16 10.50
N PHE A 673 8.41 16.33 10.32
CA PHE A 673 9.81 16.75 10.27
C PHE A 673 10.20 17.09 8.82
N SER A 674 11.33 17.80 8.66
CA SER A 674 11.94 17.94 7.34
C SER A 674 12.32 16.57 6.78
N GLY A 675 12.08 16.36 5.48
CA GLY A 675 12.54 15.16 4.78
C GLY A 675 14.05 14.94 4.90
N GLU A 676 14.85 16.01 4.98
CA GLU A 676 16.31 15.96 5.16
C GLU A 676 16.72 15.50 6.58
N TYR A 677 15.84 15.60 7.57
CA TYR A 677 16.13 15.34 9.00
C TYR A 677 15.36 14.12 9.56
N GLN A 678 14.49 13.53 8.74
CA GLN A 678 13.59 12.45 9.16
C GLN A 678 14.37 11.23 9.67
N ALA A 679 15.48 10.88 9.02
CA ALA A 679 16.29 9.72 9.40
C ALA A 679 16.98 9.92 10.76
N GLU A 680 17.48 11.13 11.02
CA GLU A 680 18.15 11.53 12.25
C GLU A 680 17.19 11.47 13.44
N VAL A 681 15.96 11.99 13.29
CA VAL A 681 14.97 11.94 14.37
C VAL A 681 14.46 10.52 14.63
N GLN A 682 14.37 9.69 13.58
CA GLN A 682 14.03 8.28 13.73
C GLN A 682 15.15 7.54 14.49
N LYS A 683 16.42 7.77 14.17
CA LYS A 683 17.55 7.20 14.92
C LYS A 683 17.57 7.65 16.38
N TYR A 684 17.19 8.90 16.65
CA TYR A 684 17.12 9.40 18.02
C TYR A 684 16.14 8.60 18.89
N THR A 685 15.12 7.95 18.30
CA THR A 685 14.26 7.04 19.07
C THR A 685 15.02 5.81 19.60
N GLU A 686 16.04 5.31 18.91
CA GLU A 686 16.91 4.24 19.43
C GLU A 686 17.70 4.70 20.66
N GLU A 687 18.11 5.96 20.72
CA GLU A 687 18.77 6.53 21.90
C GLU A 687 17.80 6.66 23.08
N LEU A 688 16.53 6.93 22.81
CA LEU A 688 15.49 7.09 23.85
C LEU A 688 15.03 5.75 24.44
N PHE A 689 14.88 4.70 23.63
CA PHE A 689 14.29 3.42 24.06
C PHE A 689 15.24 2.22 24.01
N GLY A 690 16.37 2.35 23.33
CA GLY A 690 17.26 1.23 22.99
C GLY A 690 16.91 0.62 21.63
N LYS A 691 17.95 0.26 20.88
CA LYS A 691 17.86 -0.28 19.52
C LYS A 691 16.94 -1.51 19.40
N ASP A 692 17.01 -2.42 20.37
CA ASP A 692 16.23 -3.68 20.35
C ASP A 692 14.74 -3.48 20.68
N ARG A 693 14.30 -2.25 20.91
CA ARG A 693 12.92 -1.89 21.30
C ARG A 693 12.23 -0.97 20.31
N VAL A 694 12.91 -0.58 19.24
CA VAL A 694 12.34 0.29 18.22
C VAL A 694 12.38 -0.41 16.88
N PHE A 695 11.22 -0.52 16.25
CA PHE A 695 11.07 -1.14 14.94
C PHE A 695 10.30 -0.21 14.02
N ARG A 696 10.62 -0.23 12.73
CA ARG A 696 9.81 0.46 11.73
C ARG A 696 8.51 -0.33 11.54
N ALA A 697 7.37 0.33 11.42
CA ALA A 697 6.13 -0.38 11.09
C ALA A 697 6.25 -0.96 9.67
N GLY A 698 5.99 -2.26 9.51
CA GLY A 698 5.98 -2.94 8.21
C GLY A 698 4.72 -2.65 7.40
N THR A 699 4.84 -2.75 6.09
CA THR A 699 3.68 -2.69 5.17
C THR A 699 3.66 -3.92 4.26
N ILE A 700 2.47 -4.42 3.97
CA ILE A 700 2.26 -5.52 3.02
C ILE A 700 1.82 -4.91 1.69
N THR A 701 2.62 -5.11 0.65
CA THR A 701 2.31 -4.65 -0.70
C THR A 701 1.59 -5.75 -1.46
N THR A 702 0.32 -5.51 -1.81
CA THR A 702 -0.51 -6.42 -2.59
C THR A 702 -0.60 -5.99 -4.05
N LEU A 703 -1.08 -6.89 -4.92
CA LEU A 703 -1.42 -6.57 -6.30
C LEU A 703 -2.64 -5.65 -6.33
N ALA A 704 -2.42 -4.38 -6.63
CA ALA A 704 -3.49 -3.45 -6.99
C ALA A 704 -4.09 -3.81 -8.37
N GLU A 705 -5.36 -3.42 -8.61
CA GLU A 705 -6.09 -3.74 -9.84
C GLU A 705 -5.31 -3.38 -11.12
N LYS A 706 -4.63 -2.22 -11.14
CA LYS A 706 -3.82 -1.80 -12.29
C LYS A 706 -2.65 -2.75 -12.58
N THR A 707 -2.01 -3.27 -11.55
CA THR A 707 -0.91 -4.24 -11.71
C THR A 707 -1.48 -5.60 -12.12
N ALA A 708 -2.56 -6.06 -11.47
CA ALA A 708 -3.25 -7.30 -11.84
C ALA A 708 -3.72 -7.26 -13.31
N PHE A 709 -4.21 -6.12 -13.81
CA PHE A 709 -4.53 -5.92 -15.24
C PHE A 709 -3.32 -6.17 -16.14
N GLY A 710 -2.12 -5.74 -15.74
CA GLY A 710 -0.89 -6.04 -16.47
C GLY A 710 -0.59 -7.55 -16.55
N PHE A 711 -0.76 -8.29 -15.45
CA PHE A 711 -0.59 -9.75 -15.44
C PHE A 711 -1.61 -10.45 -16.33
N VAL A 712 -2.89 -10.08 -16.21
CA VAL A 712 -3.98 -10.65 -17.03
C VAL A 712 -3.76 -10.35 -18.50
N ARG A 713 -3.41 -9.11 -18.86
CA ARG A 713 -3.12 -8.76 -20.26
C ARG A 713 -1.92 -9.48 -20.81
N GLY A 714 -0.82 -9.56 -20.05
CA GLY A 714 0.35 -10.35 -20.45
C GLY A 714 -0.01 -11.80 -20.74
N TYR A 715 -0.78 -12.44 -19.84
CA TYR A 715 -1.24 -13.82 -20.04
C TYR A 715 -2.13 -13.98 -21.29
N VAL A 716 -3.06 -13.06 -21.50
CA VAL A 716 -3.98 -13.06 -22.66
C VAL A 716 -3.20 -12.89 -23.97
N ASP A 717 -2.28 -11.94 -24.02
CA ASP A 717 -1.49 -11.62 -25.22
C ASP A 717 -0.51 -12.76 -25.55
N ASP A 718 0.19 -13.32 -24.55
CA ASP A 718 1.13 -14.44 -24.70
C ASP A 718 0.48 -15.74 -25.19
N ARG A 719 -0.84 -15.86 -25.02
CA ARG A 719 -1.65 -17.00 -25.45
C ARG A 719 -2.55 -16.70 -26.66
N GLY A 720 -2.48 -15.48 -27.21
CA GLY A 720 -3.31 -15.06 -28.34
C GLY A 720 -4.82 -15.11 -28.05
N LEU A 721 -5.21 -14.98 -26.79
CA LEU A 721 -6.60 -15.08 -26.36
C LEU A 721 -7.35 -13.78 -26.67
N GLN A 722 -8.62 -13.91 -27.06
CA GLN A 722 -9.54 -12.79 -27.27
C GLN A 722 -10.63 -12.88 -26.19
N LEU A 723 -10.46 -12.12 -25.10
CA LEU A 723 -11.40 -12.12 -23.97
C LEU A 723 -12.24 -10.84 -23.94
N LYS A 724 -13.51 -10.98 -23.54
CA LYS A 724 -14.43 -9.86 -23.29
C LYS A 724 -13.94 -9.01 -22.12
N SER A 725 -14.27 -7.72 -22.12
CA SER A 725 -13.91 -6.78 -21.06
C SER A 725 -14.42 -7.22 -19.69
N ALA A 726 -15.61 -7.83 -19.65
CA ALA A 726 -16.19 -8.43 -18.46
C ALA A 726 -15.30 -9.54 -17.89
N GLU A 727 -14.77 -10.43 -18.74
CA GLU A 727 -13.93 -11.54 -18.27
C GLU A 727 -12.56 -11.04 -17.80
N ILE A 728 -11.98 -10.08 -18.50
CA ILE A 728 -10.74 -9.43 -18.05
C ILE A 728 -10.96 -8.79 -16.68
N THR A 729 -12.09 -8.13 -16.46
CA THR A 729 -12.42 -7.53 -15.16
C THR A 729 -12.56 -8.57 -14.05
N ARG A 730 -13.21 -9.72 -14.32
CA ARG A 730 -13.29 -10.85 -13.39
C ARG A 730 -11.89 -11.38 -13.04
N LEU A 731 -11.06 -11.65 -14.04
CA LEU A 731 -9.70 -12.15 -13.84
C LEU A 731 -8.84 -11.18 -13.04
N VAL A 732 -8.92 -9.88 -13.34
CA VAL A 732 -8.21 -8.83 -12.60
C VAL A 732 -8.60 -8.81 -11.14
N ARG A 733 -9.90 -8.89 -10.84
CA ARG A 733 -10.40 -8.93 -9.46
C ARG A 733 -9.93 -10.19 -8.72
N GLY A 734 -9.96 -11.36 -9.36
CA GLY A 734 -9.48 -12.61 -8.77
C GLY A 734 -7.99 -12.61 -8.43
N CYS A 735 -7.17 -11.94 -9.24
CA CYS A 735 -5.72 -11.77 -8.97
C CYS A 735 -5.40 -10.63 -7.98
N SER A 736 -6.35 -9.74 -7.70
CA SER A 736 -6.12 -8.56 -6.87
C SER A 736 -6.05 -8.91 -5.38
N GLY A 737 -5.25 -8.15 -4.63
CA GLY A 737 -5.09 -8.35 -3.18
C GLY A 737 -4.10 -9.45 -2.78
N VAL A 738 -3.59 -10.25 -3.74
CA VAL A 738 -2.51 -11.20 -3.49
C VAL A 738 -1.24 -10.45 -3.08
N LYS A 739 -0.55 -10.92 -2.05
CA LYS A 739 0.72 -10.33 -1.60
C LYS A 739 1.77 -10.45 -2.70
N ARG A 740 2.48 -9.35 -2.94
CA ARG A 740 3.61 -9.28 -3.88
C ARG A 740 4.94 -9.06 -3.17
N SER A 741 4.99 -8.15 -2.20
CA SER A 741 6.22 -7.77 -1.49
C SER A 741 5.86 -7.19 -0.11
N THR A 742 6.87 -6.89 0.69
CA THR A 742 6.76 -6.07 1.90
C THR A 742 7.47 -4.74 1.71
N GLY A 743 7.18 -3.77 2.57
CA GLY A 743 7.79 -2.45 2.58
C GLY A 743 7.81 -1.87 3.99
N GLN A 744 8.10 -0.58 4.07
CA GLN A 744 8.18 0.18 5.32
C GLN A 744 7.10 1.26 5.39
N HIS A 745 6.59 1.53 6.58
CA HIS A 745 5.72 2.67 6.82
C HIS A 745 6.51 3.97 6.58
N PRO A 746 5.89 5.03 6.02
CA PRO A 746 6.60 6.28 5.70
C PRO A 746 7.27 6.96 6.89
N GLY A 747 6.86 6.71 8.13
CA GLY A 747 7.53 7.24 9.32
C GLY A 747 7.14 6.62 10.66
N GLY A 748 6.41 5.50 10.64
CA GLY A 748 5.83 4.92 11.85
C GLY A 748 6.86 4.09 12.60
N MET A 749 7.20 4.52 13.82
CA MET A 749 8.11 3.82 14.72
C MET A 749 7.31 3.12 15.81
N MET A 750 7.43 1.79 15.87
CA MET A 750 6.78 0.93 16.86
C MET A 750 7.70 0.79 18.08
N ILE A 751 7.17 1.12 19.26
CA ILE A 751 7.94 1.13 20.51
C ILE A 751 7.53 -0.05 21.39
N ILE A 752 8.51 -0.89 21.77
CA ILE A 752 8.30 -2.05 22.62
C ILE A 752 8.52 -1.69 24.10
N PRO A 753 7.54 -1.97 24.98
CA PRO A 753 7.65 -1.68 26.41
C PRO A 753 8.79 -2.41 27.09
N THR A 754 9.32 -1.80 28.16
CA THR A 754 10.32 -2.43 29.02
C THR A 754 9.80 -3.76 29.58
N GLY A 755 10.61 -4.83 29.47
CA GLY A 755 10.26 -6.16 29.99
C GLY A 755 9.42 -7.03 29.05
N ARG A 756 9.07 -6.54 27.84
CA ARG A 756 8.42 -7.33 26.79
C ARG A 756 9.39 -7.49 25.61
N GLU A 757 9.21 -8.56 24.85
CA GLU A 757 9.90 -8.79 23.57
C GLU A 757 8.97 -8.50 22.40
N ILE A 758 9.52 -8.12 21.26
CA ILE A 758 8.75 -7.91 20.02
C ILE A 758 7.95 -9.17 19.63
N TYR A 759 8.51 -10.34 19.88
CA TYR A 759 7.91 -11.65 19.57
C TYR A 759 6.67 -11.99 20.42
N HIS A 760 6.32 -11.18 21.42
CA HIS A 760 5.02 -11.28 22.07
C HIS A 760 3.89 -10.66 21.24
N PHE A 761 4.23 -9.87 20.21
CA PHE A 761 3.26 -9.10 19.41
C PHE A 761 3.32 -9.45 17.93
N THR A 762 4.53 -9.62 17.38
CA THR A 762 4.72 -9.84 15.95
C THR A 762 6.13 -10.39 15.66
N PRO A 763 6.31 -11.19 14.60
CA PRO A 763 7.64 -11.40 14.03
C PRO A 763 8.22 -10.08 13.47
N VAL A 764 9.48 -10.12 13.06
CA VAL A 764 10.17 -9.01 12.41
C VAL A 764 10.90 -9.46 11.15
N GLN A 765 11.09 -8.55 10.20
CA GLN A 765 11.77 -8.83 8.95
C GLN A 765 12.43 -7.58 8.38
N TYR A 766 13.29 -7.74 7.37
CA TYR A 766 13.69 -6.61 6.54
C TYR A 766 12.58 -6.24 5.52
N PRO A 767 12.39 -4.94 5.23
CA PRO A 767 11.46 -4.51 4.18
C PRO A 767 11.95 -5.02 2.82
N ALA A 768 11.04 -5.59 2.03
CA ALA A 768 11.35 -6.23 0.75
C ALA A 768 12.47 -7.29 0.81
N ASN A 769 12.77 -7.82 2.01
CA ASN A 769 13.88 -8.72 2.30
C ASN A 769 15.28 -8.14 1.95
N ASP A 770 15.43 -6.80 1.93
CA ASP A 770 16.73 -6.16 1.72
C ASP A 770 17.57 -6.20 3.00
N ARG A 771 18.58 -7.08 3.03
CA ARG A 771 19.50 -7.25 4.17
C ARG A 771 20.37 -6.03 4.46
N ASN A 772 20.42 -5.05 3.56
CA ASN A 772 21.14 -3.79 3.75
C ASN A 772 20.22 -2.65 4.22
N ALA A 773 18.91 -2.92 4.38
CA ALA A 773 17.99 -1.93 4.90
C ALA A 773 18.43 -1.51 6.31
N GLU A 774 18.36 -0.22 6.57
CA GLU A 774 18.78 0.35 7.86
C GLU A 774 17.87 -0.09 9.01
N TRP A 775 16.58 -0.25 8.71
CA TRP A 775 15.56 -0.57 9.70
C TRP A 775 15.02 -1.99 9.54
N ILE A 776 14.85 -2.64 10.68
CA ILE A 776 14.02 -3.85 10.80
C ILE A 776 12.56 -3.41 10.93
N THR A 777 11.68 -4.08 10.19
CA THR A 777 10.24 -3.83 10.19
C THR A 777 9.46 -4.88 10.97
N THR A 778 8.32 -4.50 11.54
CA THR A 778 7.31 -5.47 12.03
C THR A 778 6.79 -6.33 10.87
N HIS A 779 6.55 -7.61 11.13
CA HIS A 779 6.01 -8.53 10.11
C HIS A 779 4.51 -8.33 9.88
N PHE A 780 3.80 -8.00 10.96
CA PHE A 780 2.42 -7.49 10.90
C PHE A 780 2.41 -6.02 10.55
N ASP A 781 1.37 -5.61 9.83
CA ASP A 781 1.13 -4.20 9.57
C ASP A 781 0.68 -3.47 10.84
N TYR A 782 0.76 -2.13 10.83
CA TYR A 782 0.34 -1.33 11.98
C TYR A 782 -1.14 -1.54 12.33
N ARG A 783 -2.02 -1.73 11.34
CA ARG A 783 -3.46 -1.90 11.59
C ARG A 783 -3.73 -3.10 12.49
N SER A 784 -2.95 -4.15 12.33
CA SER A 784 -3.00 -5.36 13.14
C SER A 784 -2.46 -5.17 14.56
N LEU A 785 -1.71 -4.10 14.83
CA LEU A 785 -1.08 -3.80 16.13
C LEU A 785 -1.66 -2.53 16.80
N SER A 786 -2.56 -1.81 16.11
CA SER A 786 -3.21 -0.61 16.61
C SER A 786 -3.97 -0.90 17.90
N GLY A 787 -3.83 -0.02 18.91
CA GLY A 787 -4.43 -0.21 20.23
C GLY A 787 -3.68 -1.19 21.15
N ARG A 788 -2.59 -1.82 20.68
CA ARG A 788 -1.76 -2.75 21.47
C ARG A 788 -0.39 -2.18 21.80
N LEU A 789 0.23 -1.50 20.83
CA LEU A 789 1.55 -0.86 20.94
C LEU A 789 1.48 0.61 20.54
N ILE A 790 2.37 1.42 21.12
CA ILE A 790 2.51 2.83 20.72
C ILE A 790 3.26 2.92 19.39
N LYS A 791 2.69 3.72 18.48
CA LYS A 791 3.30 4.16 17.24
C LYS A 791 3.62 5.65 17.34
N LEU A 792 4.84 6.03 16.99
CA LEU A 792 5.24 7.42 16.77
C LEU A 792 5.33 7.66 15.27
N ASP A 793 4.47 8.52 14.72
CA ASP A 793 4.51 8.87 13.29
C ASP A 793 5.44 10.07 13.07
N LEU A 794 6.71 9.73 12.79
CA LEU A 794 7.79 10.68 12.49
C LEU A 794 7.89 10.85 10.97
N LEU A 795 7.02 11.68 10.40
CA LEU A 795 6.83 11.81 8.96
C LEU A 795 7.75 12.86 8.37
N GLY A 796 8.33 12.58 7.20
CA GLY A 796 9.02 13.56 6.37
C GLY A 796 8.00 14.40 5.60
N HIS A 797 8.18 15.71 5.57
CA HIS A 797 7.33 16.65 4.87
C HIS A 797 8.17 17.75 4.21
N ASP A 798 7.67 18.30 3.10
CA ASP A 798 8.36 19.34 2.35
C ASP A 798 8.28 20.71 3.03
N ASP A 799 7.13 21.09 3.60
CA ASP A 799 6.95 22.40 4.23
C ASP A 799 8.04 22.77 5.25
N PRO A 800 8.42 21.91 6.22
CA PRO A 800 9.54 22.22 7.12
C PRO A 800 10.88 22.40 6.39
N THR A 801 11.13 21.60 5.35
CA THR A 801 12.33 21.70 4.50
C THR A 801 12.36 23.03 3.75
N ILE A 802 11.23 23.42 3.14
CA ILE A 802 11.08 24.69 2.42
C ILE A 802 11.28 25.86 3.38
N LEU A 803 10.62 25.85 4.54
CA LEU A 803 10.74 26.92 5.54
C LEU A 803 12.16 27.04 6.10
N LYS A 804 12.84 25.91 6.33
CA LYS A 804 14.25 25.90 6.72
C LYS A 804 15.13 26.56 5.66
N MET A 805 14.98 26.14 4.40
CA MET A 805 15.74 26.73 3.29
C MET A 805 15.43 28.22 3.11
N LEU A 806 14.18 28.63 3.24
CA LEU A 806 13.76 30.03 3.19
C LEU A 806 14.39 30.85 4.32
N SER A 807 14.42 30.30 5.55
CA SER A 807 15.07 30.94 6.68
C SER A 807 16.57 31.09 6.46
N ASP A 808 17.25 30.04 5.99
CA ASP A 808 18.69 30.06 5.72
C ASP A 808 19.06 31.05 4.59
N LEU A 809 18.21 31.19 3.56
CA LEU A 809 18.43 32.10 2.44
C LEU A 809 18.16 33.57 2.77
N THR A 810 17.20 33.85 3.67
CA THR A 810 16.72 35.22 3.92
C THR A 810 17.16 35.78 5.27
N GLY A 811 17.58 34.93 6.21
CA GLY A 811 17.84 35.28 7.61
C GLY A 811 16.57 35.57 8.43
N VAL A 812 15.37 35.39 7.85
CA VAL A 812 14.10 35.61 8.55
C VAL A 812 13.70 34.34 9.27
N ASP A 813 13.37 34.46 10.56
CA ASP A 813 12.78 33.36 11.33
C ASP A 813 11.30 33.20 10.97
N PRO A 814 10.89 32.06 10.35
CA PRO A 814 9.50 31.85 9.94
C PRO A 814 8.50 31.90 11.09
N THR A 815 8.93 31.61 12.31
CA THR A 815 8.05 31.59 13.50
C THR A 815 7.63 33.00 13.94
N THR A 816 8.34 34.04 13.48
CA THR A 816 8.07 35.45 13.81
C THR A 816 7.13 36.15 12.82
N ILE A 817 6.77 35.49 11.72
CA ILE A 817 5.92 36.06 10.67
C ILE A 817 4.48 36.29 11.20
N PRO A 818 3.90 37.51 11.05
CA PRO A 818 2.53 37.77 11.45
C PRO A 818 1.54 37.05 10.51
N LEU A 819 0.66 36.24 11.09
CA LEU A 819 -0.33 35.43 10.36
C LEU A 819 -1.53 36.22 9.82
N ASP A 820 -1.56 37.54 10.05
CA ASP A 820 -2.58 38.48 9.60
C ASP A 820 -2.02 39.54 8.63
N ASP A 821 -0.82 39.32 8.05
CA ASP A 821 -0.24 40.22 7.07
C ASP A 821 -1.18 40.45 5.86
N PRO A 822 -1.68 41.69 5.64
CA PRO A 822 -2.70 41.94 4.62
C PRO A 822 -2.22 41.63 3.19
N GLY A 823 -0.94 41.85 2.90
CA GLY A 823 -0.36 41.56 1.59
C GLY A 823 -0.33 40.07 1.29
N THR A 824 0.10 39.27 2.28
CA THR A 824 0.13 37.82 2.20
C THR A 824 -1.28 37.23 2.08
N LEU A 825 -2.23 37.73 2.88
CA LEU A 825 -3.62 37.26 2.83
C LEU A 825 -4.28 37.56 1.47
N ALA A 826 -3.97 38.70 0.87
CA ALA A 826 -4.50 39.08 -0.44
C ALA A 826 -4.09 38.12 -1.57
N LEU A 827 -2.98 37.38 -1.44
CA LEU A 827 -2.57 36.35 -2.41
C LEU A 827 -3.61 35.26 -2.61
N PHE A 828 -4.40 34.95 -1.58
CA PHE A 828 -5.43 33.91 -1.62
C PHE A 828 -6.71 34.35 -2.35
N SER A 829 -6.79 35.62 -2.75
CA SER A 829 -7.98 36.20 -3.40
C SER A 829 -7.67 37.02 -4.66
N SER A 830 -6.40 37.33 -4.93
CA SER A 830 -5.97 38.03 -6.15
C SER A 830 -4.48 37.80 -6.46
N ALA A 831 -4.10 37.92 -7.74
CA ALA A 831 -2.71 37.97 -8.18
C ALA A 831 -2.10 39.38 -8.06
N ALA A 832 -2.91 40.42 -7.82
CA ALA A 832 -2.47 41.82 -7.77
C ALA A 832 -1.29 42.10 -6.82
N PRO A 833 -1.19 41.49 -5.61
CA PRO A 833 -0.03 41.72 -4.73
C PRO A 833 1.31 41.25 -5.34
N LEU A 834 1.28 40.33 -6.30
CA LEU A 834 2.48 39.88 -7.02
C LEU A 834 2.89 40.84 -8.15
N GLY A 835 2.09 41.87 -8.43
CA GLY A 835 2.30 42.80 -9.54
C GLY A 835 2.01 42.19 -10.93
N LEU A 836 1.21 41.13 -10.99
CA LEU A 836 0.90 40.39 -12.21
C LEU A 836 -0.51 40.71 -12.74
N ASP A 837 -0.64 40.74 -14.06
CA ASP A 837 -1.94 40.85 -14.73
C ASP A 837 -2.64 39.46 -14.75
N PRO A 838 -3.86 39.33 -14.20
CA PRO A 838 -4.62 38.09 -14.26
C PRO A 838 -4.87 37.56 -15.68
N GLU A 839 -4.94 38.44 -16.69
CA GLU A 839 -5.11 38.01 -18.09
C GLU A 839 -3.85 37.29 -18.61
N GLU A 840 -2.66 37.78 -18.24
CA GLU A 840 -1.40 37.15 -18.57
C GLU A 840 -1.26 35.81 -17.82
N LEU A 841 -1.55 35.77 -16.53
CA LEU A 841 -1.44 34.54 -15.74
C LEU A 841 -2.52 33.51 -16.11
N GLY A 842 -3.69 33.96 -16.56
CA GLY A 842 -4.86 33.14 -16.92
C GLY A 842 -5.84 32.89 -15.77
N PHE A 843 -5.56 33.45 -14.58
CA PHE A 843 -6.40 33.42 -13.38
C PHE A 843 -5.94 34.52 -12.40
N ASP A 844 -6.82 34.91 -11.46
CA ASP A 844 -6.58 36.02 -10.52
C ASP A 844 -6.31 35.51 -9.10
N LEU A 845 -5.22 34.76 -8.89
CA LEU A 845 -4.79 34.26 -7.58
C LEU A 845 -3.27 34.23 -7.48
N GLY A 846 -2.72 34.53 -6.31
CA GLY A 846 -1.29 34.50 -6.02
C GLY A 846 -0.81 33.19 -5.38
N THR A 847 -1.59 32.11 -5.40
CA THR A 847 -1.32 30.89 -4.60
C THR A 847 -0.53 29.77 -5.29
N LEU A 848 -0.07 29.95 -6.53
CA LEU A 848 0.76 28.93 -7.19
C LEU A 848 1.98 28.55 -6.32
N GLY A 849 2.27 27.26 -6.22
CA GLY A 849 3.38 26.74 -5.43
C GLY A 849 3.22 26.86 -3.90
N ILE A 850 2.12 27.45 -3.40
CA ILE A 850 1.79 27.42 -1.97
C ILE A 850 1.19 26.04 -1.65
N PRO A 851 1.69 25.34 -0.60
CA PRO A 851 1.17 24.03 -0.22
C PRO A 851 -0.34 24.06 -0.01
N GLU A 852 -1.02 23.00 -0.48
CA GLU A 852 -2.48 22.86 -0.57
C GLU A 852 -3.20 23.86 -1.51
N PHE A 853 -2.94 25.16 -1.33
CA PHE A 853 -3.65 26.24 -1.99
C PHE A 853 -3.25 26.50 -3.45
N GLY A 854 -2.14 25.90 -3.92
CA GLY A 854 -1.67 26.01 -5.30
C GLY A 854 -2.33 25.05 -6.29
N THR A 855 -3.02 24.01 -5.80
CA THR A 855 -3.65 23.01 -6.68
C THR A 855 -4.80 23.62 -7.48
N GLU A 856 -5.06 23.10 -8.69
CA GLU A 856 -6.17 23.59 -9.53
C GLU A 856 -7.52 23.54 -8.81
N PHE A 857 -7.77 22.44 -8.08
CA PHE A 857 -9.00 22.26 -7.31
C PHE A 857 -9.18 23.32 -6.22
N VAL A 858 -8.14 23.60 -5.43
CA VAL A 858 -8.22 24.59 -4.35
C VAL A 858 -8.22 26.01 -4.91
N ARG A 859 -7.48 26.29 -5.98
CA ARG A 859 -7.58 27.58 -6.69
C ARG A 859 -9.00 27.86 -7.18
N GLN A 860 -9.71 26.85 -7.70
CA GLN A 860 -11.12 27.03 -8.05
C GLN A 860 -11.97 27.39 -6.82
N MET A 861 -11.73 26.73 -5.69
CA MET A 861 -12.43 27.05 -4.43
C MET A 861 -12.13 28.48 -3.96
N LEU A 862 -10.87 28.90 -3.99
CA LEU A 862 -10.44 30.26 -3.64
C LEU A 862 -11.08 31.30 -4.57
N ALA A 863 -11.12 31.06 -5.87
CA ALA A 863 -11.76 31.96 -6.83
C ALA A 863 -13.27 32.12 -6.58
N GLU A 864 -13.95 31.05 -6.14
CA GLU A 864 -15.38 31.06 -5.82
C GLU A 864 -15.68 31.70 -4.44
N THR A 865 -14.74 31.61 -3.48
CA THR A 865 -14.97 32.01 -2.08
C THR A 865 -14.32 33.33 -1.68
N LYS A 866 -13.20 33.71 -2.32
CA LYS A 866 -12.40 34.91 -2.06
C LYS A 866 -12.17 35.18 -0.56
N PRO A 867 -11.46 34.29 0.15
CA PRO A 867 -11.23 34.43 1.59
C PRO A 867 -10.51 35.74 1.92
N ALA A 868 -10.94 36.37 3.01
CA ALA A 868 -10.43 37.64 3.52
C ALA A 868 -9.88 37.55 4.95
N THR A 869 -9.92 36.35 5.56
CA THR A 869 -9.48 36.10 6.95
C THR A 869 -8.70 34.79 7.06
N PHE A 870 -7.90 34.66 8.11
CA PHE A 870 -7.18 33.42 8.43
C PHE A 870 -8.15 32.27 8.70
N SER A 871 -9.25 32.51 9.43
CA SER A 871 -10.27 31.48 9.69
C SER A 871 -10.90 30.94 8.40
N GLU A 872 -11.14 31.79 7.40
CA GLU A 872 -11.67 31.34 6.10
C GLU A 872 -10.67 30.46 5.35
N LEU A 873 -9.35 30.73 5.45
CA LEU A 873 -8.33 29.83 4.92
C LEU A 873 -8.37 28.47 5.62
N VAL A 874 -8.59 28.45 6.94
CA VAL A 874 -8.76 27.20 7.71
C VAL A 874 -10.01 26.43 7.24
N TYR A 875 -11.12 27.13 6.98
CA TYR A 875 -12.33 26.48 6.44
C TYR A 875 -12.07 25.90 5.05
N ILE A 876 -11.39 26.65 4.17
CA ILE A 876 -11.06 26.18 2.81
C ILE A 876 -10.11 24.98 2.87
N SER A 877 -9.12 25.00 3.76
CA SER A 877 -8.22 23.86 4.01
C SER A 877 -9.00 22.61 4.44
N GLY A 878 -9.98 22.75 5.34
CA GLY A 878 -10.85 21.64 5.72
C GLY A 878 -11.73 21.14 4.55
N LEU A 879 -12.32 22.07 3.79
CA LEU A 879 -13.23 21.76 2.69
C LEU A 879 -12.54 21.12 1.46
N SER A 880 -11.27 21.43 1.24
CA SER A 880 -10.50 20.90 0.12
C SER A 880 -10.05 19.46 0.30
N HIS A 881 -10.16 18.92 1.51
CA HIS A 881 -9.65 17.60 1.87
C HIS A 881 -10.78 16.62 2.19
N GLY A 882 -11.02 15.69 1.27
CA GLY A 882 -11.94 14.57 1.45
C GLY A 882 -13.05 14.51 0.41
N THR A 883 -13.32 13.29 -0.07
CA THR A 883 -14.43 13.04 -1.01
C THR A 883 -15.77 13.35 -0.35
N GLY A 884 -16.65 14.06 -1.06
CA GLY A 884 -17.99 14.40 -0.57
C GLY A 884 -18.04 15.57 0.42
N VAL A 885 -16.95 16.31 0.61
CA VAL A 885 -16.91 17.52 1.45
C VAL A 885 -17.32 18.77 0.65
N TRP A 886 -16.59 19.09 -0.43
CA TRP A 886 -16.89 20.25 -1.29
C TRP A 886 -17.83 19.93 -2.46
N LEU A 887 -17.36 19.13 -3.43
CA LEU A 887 -18.08 18.80 -4.66
C LEU A 887 -19.38 18.04 -4.35
N GLY A 888 -20.51 18.52 -4.88
CA GLY A 888 -21.83 17.92 -4.63
C GLY A 888 -22.36 18.09 -3.20
N ASN A 889 -21.68 18.87 -2.36
CA ASN A 889 -22.03 19.11 -0.96
C ASN A 889 -21.89 20.61 -0.61
N ALA A 890 -20.85 21.04 0.14
CA ALA A 890 -20.71 22.42 0.62
C ALA A 890 -20.77 23.46 -0.51
N GLN A 891 -20.18 23.18 -1.66
CA GLN A 891 -20.22 24.06 -2.82
C GLN A 891 -21.65 24.38 -3.28
N GLU A 892 -22.53 23.37 -3.31
CA GLU A 892 -23.92 23.56 -3.72
C GLU A 892 -24.71 24.34 -2.68
N LEU A 893 -24.46 24.10 -1.40
CA LEU A 893 -25.11 24.81 -0.30
C LEU A 893 -24.79 26.31 -0.36
N ILE A 894 -23.53 26.65 -0.64
CA ILE A 894 -23.07 28.03 -0.81
C ILE A 894 -23.68 28.65 -2.09
N LYS A 895 -23.59 27.95 -3.23
CA LYS A 895 -24.15 28.44 -4.52
C LYS A 895 -25.67 28.66 -4.46
N LYS A 896 -26.40 27.78 -3.76
CA LYS A 896 -27.85 27.89 -3.53
C LYS A 896 -28.21 28.87 -2.41
N LYS A 897 -27.23 29.50 -1.75
CA LYS A 897 -27.38 30.41 -0.60
C LYS A 897 -28.16 29.78 0.56
N VAL A 898 -28.02 28.46 0.76
CA VAL A 898 -28.60 27.72 1.88
C VAL A 898 -27.75 27.89 3.15
N ALA A 899 -26.43 27.99 2.98
CA ALA A 899 -25.46 28.23 4.05
C ALA A 899 -24.30 29.09 3.53
N THR A 900 -23.69 29.87 4.40
CA THR A 900 -22.46 30.64 4.14
C THR A 900 -21.19 29.79 4.35
N LEU A 901 -20.01 30.30 3.94
CA LEU A 901 -18.73 29.59 4.12
C LEU A 901 -18.43 29.26 5.59
N SER A 902 -18.82 30.14 6.52
CA SER A 902 -18.66 29.94 7.97
C SER A 902 -19.69 28.98 8.60
N GLU A 903 -20.76 28.64 7.87
CA GLU A 903 -21.85 27.77 8.36
C GLU A 903 -21.76 26.33 7.83
N VAL A 904 -21.08 26.10 6.71
CA VAL A 904 -20.86 24.75 6.17
C VAL A 904 -19.90 23.96 7.05
N ILE A 905 -19.98 22.63 6.95
CA ILE A 905 -19.11 21.72 7.70
C ILE A 905 -17.74 21.70 7.03
N SER A 906 -16.74 22.32 7.65
CA SER A 906 -15.37 22.39 7.12
C SER A 906 -14.43 21.39 7.80
N THR A 907 -14.66 21.14 9.09
CA THR A 907 -13.84 20.25 9.92
C THR A 907 -14.72 19.37 10.78
N ARG A 908 -14.18 18.27 11.31
CA ARG A 908 -14.94 17.38 12.20
C ARG A 908 -15.36 18.08 13.50
N ASP A 909 -14.53 18.97 14.00
CA ASP A 909 -14.78 19.75 15.21
C ASP A 909 -16.05 20.59 15.09
N ASP A 910 -16.35 21.10 13.89
CA ASP A 910 -17.56 21.87 13.61
C ASP A 910 -18.82 21.04 13.87
N ILE A 911 -18.80 19.73 13.59
CA ILE A 911 -19.92 18.82 13.86
C ILE A 911 -20.16 18.71 15.35
N MET A 912 -19.12 18.37 16.11
CA MET A 912 -19.25 18.19 17.55
C MET A 912 -19.72 19.49 18.24
N ASN A 913 -19.06 20.60 17.94
CA ASN A 913 -19.39 21.90 18.54
C ASN A 913 -20.79 22.36 18.17
N TYR A 914 -21.19 22.23 16.90
CA TYR A 914 -22.54 22.61 16.46
C TYR A 914 -23.63 21.77 17.13
N LEU A 915 -23.43 20.45 17.26
CA LEU A 915 -24.39 19.58 17.93
C LEU A 915 -24.49 19.89 19.43
N ILE A 916 -23.37 20.16 20.11
CA ILE A 916 -23.36 20.59 21.51
C ILE A 916 -24.09 21.93 21.68
N ASP A 917 -23.85 22.89 20.77
CA ASP A 917 -24.54 24.19 20.78
C ASP A 917 -26.07 24.04 20.59
N LYS A 918 -26.50 22.99 19.88
CA LYS A 918 -27.93 22.62 19.73
C LYS A 918 -28.51 21.88 20.95
N GLY A 919 -27.69 21.58 21.96
CA GLY A 919 -28.09 20.92 23.20
C GLY A 919 -27.90 19.40 23.19
N LEU A 920 -27.30 18.83 22.13
CA LEU A 920 -27.00 17.39 22.10
C LEU A 920 -25.95 17.04 23.16
N PRO A 921 -26.09 15.92 23.89
CA PRO A 921 -25.08 15.50 24.87
C PRO A 921 -23.69 15.37 24.23
N PRO A 922 -22.61 15.88 24.86
CA PRO A 922 -21.27 15.91 24.25
C PRO A 922 -20.75 14.54 23.77
N ARG A 923 -21.01 13.48 24.53
CA ARG A 923 -20.65 12.10 24.14
C ARG A 923 -21.34 11.65 22.86
N GLN A 924 -22.61 11.98 22.68
CA GLN A 924 -23.37 11.64 21.48
C GLN A 924 -22.88 12.47 20.27
N ALA A 925 -22.64 13.77 20.48
CA ALA A 925 -22.06 14.64 19.46
C ALA A 925 -20.68 14.16 18.98
N PHE A 926 -19.83 13.72 19.90
CA PHE A 926 -18.52 13.12 19.60
C PHE A 926 -18.65 11.83 18.77
N GLY A 927 -19.57 10.94 19.15
CA GLY A 927 -19.83 9.70 18.41
C GLY A 927 -20.27 9.96 16.96
N ILE A 928 -21.17 10.92 16.76
CA ILE A 928 -21.63 11.35 15.43
C ILE A 928 -20.46 11.94 14.62
N MET A 929 -19.68 12.85 15.21
CA MET A 929 -18.50 13.43 14.57
C MET A 929 -17.52 12.35 14.09
N GLU A 930 -17.15 11.41 14.96
CA GLU A 930 -16.18 10.35 14.63
C GLU A 930 -16.71 9.37 13.58
N LYS A 931 -18.02 9.17 13.50
CA LYS A 931 -18.65 8.34 12.47
C LYS A 931 -18.64 9.04 11.10
N VAL A 932 -19.07 10.30 11.05
CA VAL A 932 -19.15 11.10 9.82
C VAL A 932 -17.76 11.32 9.22
N ARG A 933 -16.76 11.67 10.03
CA ARG A 933 -15.39 11.91 9.53
C ARG A 933 -14.72 10.65 8.94
N LYS A 934 -15.24 9.45 9.25
CA LYS A 934 -14.78 8.16 8.73
C LYS A 934 -15.61 7.65 7.54
N GLY A 935 -16.53 8.46 7.00
CA GLY A 935 -17.36 8.08 5.87
C GLY A 935 -18.44 7.05 6.19
N LYS A 936 -18.71 6.80 7.48
CA LYS A 936 -19.72 5.81 7.91
C LYS A 936 -21.16 6.36 7.87
N GLY A 937 -21.35 7.60 7.40
CA GLY A 937 -22.64 8.26 7.29
C GLY A 937 -23.39 8.40 8.62
N LEU A 938 -24.72 8.52 8.52
CA LEU A 938 -25.63 8.60 9.66
C LEU A 938 -26.67 7.48 9.57
N SER A 939 -27.01 6.89 10.72
CA SER A 939 -28.18 6.02 10.85
C SER A 939 -29.47 6.86 10.88
N GLU A 940 -30.61 6.21 10.59
CA GLU A 940 -31.91 6.88 10.65
C GLU A 940 -32.26 7.36 12.07
N GLU A 941 -31.80 6.66 13.11
CA GLU A 941 -32.01 7.06 14.51
C GLU A 941 -31.20 8.30 14.88
N GLU A 942 -29.92 8.38 14.48
CA GLU A 942 -29.09 9.58 14.67
C GLU A 942 -29.67 10.76 13.90
N ALA A 943 -30.09 10.57 12.66
CA ALA A 943 -30.72 11.62 11.86
C ALA A 943 -32.01 12.15 12.52
N LYS A 944 -32.86 11.25 13.04
CA LYS A 944 -34.06 11.65 13.78
C LYS A 944 -33.72 12.45 15.03
N THR A 945 -32.74 11.97 15.81
CA THR A 945 -32.29 12.65 17.02
C THR A 945 -31.76 14.05 16.69
N MET A 946 -30.93 14.20 15.66
CA MET A 946 -30.45 15.51 15.22
C MET A 946 -31.60 16.48 14.89
N LYS A 947 -32.66 16.00 14.22
CA LYS A 947 -33.85 16.82 13.93
C LYS A 947 -34.60 17.23 15.20
N GLU A 948 -34.73 16.35 16.18
CA GLU A 948 -35.39 16.64 17.47
C GLU A 948 -34.69 17.80 18.22
N TYR A 949 -33.38 17.95 18.05
CA TYR A 949 -32.59 19.07 18.59
C TYR A 949 -32.45 20.26 17.62
N GLY A 950 -33.27 20.32 16.57
CA GLY A 950 -33.34 21.47 15.67
C GLY A 950 -32.14 21.61 14.72
N VAL A 951 -31.51 20.50 14.33
CA VAL A 951 -30.54 20.43 13.23
C VAL A 951 -31.29 20.37 11.90
N PRO A 952 -30.97 21.25 10.92
CA PRO A 952 -31.70 21.29 9.65
C PRO A 952 -31.35 20.10 8.73
N ASP A 953 -32.29 19.75 7.85
CA ASP A 953 -32.16 18.60 6.93
C ASP A 953 -30.91 18.68 6.05
N TRP A 954 -30.56 19.87 5.57
CA TRP A 954 -29.37 20.05 4.73
C TRP A 954 -28.09 19.66 5.45
N TYR A 955 -28.01 19.86 6.77
CA TYR A 955 -26.84 19.54 7.59
C TYR A 955 -26.71 18.02 7.74
N ILE A 956 -27.82 17.33 7.99
CA ILE A 956 -27.90 15.87 8.06
C ILE A 956 -27.50 15.24 6.73
N ASP A 957 -28.02 15.76 5.62
CA ASP A 957 -27.67 15.27 4.28
C ASP A 957 -26.21 15.56 3.93
N SER A 958 -25.65 16.68 4.41
CA SER A 958 -24.21 16.96 4.29
C SER A 958 -23.37 15.92 5.03
N CYS A 959 -23.71 15.59 6.28
CA CYS A 959 -23.03 14.55 7.07
C CYS A 959 -23.08 13.17 6.40
N ARG A 960 -24.15 12.82 5.67
CA ARG A 960 -24.25 11.54 4.94
C ARG A 960 -23.33 11.46 3.72
N LYS A 961 -22.94 12.60 3.13
CA LYS A 961 -22.11 12.66 1.91
C LYS A 961 -20.61 12.56 2.20
N ILE A 962 -20.18 13.11 3.33
CA ILE A 962 -18.77 13.18 3.73
C ILE A 962 -18.19 11.76 3.86
N GLN A 963 -17.11 11.48 3.09
CA GLN A 963 -16.38 10.21 3.17
C GLN A 963 -15.16 10.30 4.09
N TYR A 964 -14.59 11.49 4.24
CA TYR A 964 -13.44 11.77 5.08
C TYR A 964 -13.38 13.26 5.42
N MET A 965 -12.87 13.63 6.59
CA MET A 965 -12.74 15.04 6.99
C MET A 965 -11.64 15.27 8.05
N PHE A 966 -10.95 16.41 7.95
CA PHE A 966 -9.86 16.80 8.85
C PHE A 966 -10.32 17.30 10.23
N PRO A 967 -9.47 17.17 11.27
CA PRO A 967 -9.57 17.99 12.48
C PRO A 967 -9.12 19.44 12.22
N LYS A 968 -9.74 20.38 12.93
CA LYS A 968 -9.44 21.81 12.85
C LYS A 968 -7.98 22.11 13.22
N ALA A 969 -7.43 21.41 14.22
CA ALA A 969 -6.01 21.53 14.60
C ALA A 969 -5.06 21.28 13.42
N HIS A 970 -5.35 20.27 12.59
CA HIS A 970 -4.54 19.96 11.40
C HIS A 970 -4.67 21.06 10.35
N ALA A 971 -5.90 21.50 10.06
CA ALA A 971 -6.15 22.58 9.11
C ALA A 971 -5.44 23.89 9.54
N VAL A 972 -5.50 24.26 10.82
CA VAL A 972 -4.79 25.43 11.36
C VAL A 972 -3.29 25.31 11.16
N ALA A 973 -2.69 24.17 11.54
CA ALA A 973 -1.25 23.96 11.41
C ALA A 973 -0.77 24.09 9.94
N TYR A 974 -1.51 23.48 9.01
CA TYR A 974 -1.18 23.55 7.57
C TYR A 974 -1.34 24.96 7.02
N VAL A 975 -2.40 25.68 7.41
CA VAL A 975 -2.59 27.09 7.03
C VAL A 975 -1.47 27.97 7.58
N MET A 976 -1.00 27.75 8.81
CA MET A 976 0.14 28.48 9.38
C MET A 976 1.41 28.28 8.53
N MET A 977 1.71 27.04 8.12
CA MET A 977 2.86 26.74 7.25
C MET A 977 2.70 27.40 5.87
N ALA A 978 1.55 27.19 5.23
CA ALA A 978 1.25 27.75 3.91
C ALA A 978 1.30 29.28 3.91
N PHE A 979 0.79 29.93 4.97
CA PHE A 979 0.83 31.38 5.13
C PHE A 979 2.27 31.89 5.28
N ARG A 980 3.10 31.23 6.10
CA ARG A 980 4.53 31.58 6.23
C ARG A 980 5.25 31.45 4.89
N ILE A 981 5.00 30.39 4.12
CA ILE A 981 5.58 30.22 2.78
C ILE A 981 5.07 31.31 1.82
N ALA A 982 3.78 31.66 1.89
CA ALA A 982 3.19 32.73 1.07
C ALA A 982 3.78 34.11 1.38
N TYR A 983 4.13 34.38 2.63
CA TYR A 983 4.86 35.58 3.03
C TYR A 983 6.20 35.69 2.28
N PHE A 984 6.98 34.60 2.26
CA PHE A 984 8.22 34.56 1.48
C PHE A 984 7.99 34.70 -0.03
N LYS A 985 6.91 34.14 -0.58
CA LYS A 985 6.55 34.32 -1.99
C LYS A 985 6.34 35.80 -2.35
N LEU A 986 5.73 36.57 -1.45
CA LEU A 986 5.48 37.99 -1.64
C LEU A 986 6.77 38.82 -1.48
N TYR A 987 7.42 38.70 -0.32
CA TYR A 987 8.49 39.61 0.10
C TYR A 987 9.90 39.14 -0.30
N TYR A 988 10.11 37.84 -0.55
CA TYR A 988 11.40 37.22 -0.89
C TYR A 988 11.26 36.26 -2.08
N PRO A 989 10.81 36.75 -3.25
CA PRO A 989 10.36 35.89 -4.34
C PRO A 989 11.46 34.95 -4.88
N GLU A 990 12.69 35.43 -5.06
CA GLU A 990 13.81 34.59 -5.51
C GLU A 990 14.08 33.41 -4.57
N ALA A 991 14.01 33.63 -3.25
CA ALA A 991 14.16 32.57 -2.26
C ALA A 991 12.99 31.58 -2.29
N PHE A 992 11.77 32.05 -2.49
CA PHE A 992 10.60 31.19 -2.68
C PHE A 992 10.75 30.27 -3.88
N TYR A 993 11.04 30.80 -5.07
CA TYR A 993 11.20 29.95 -6.26
C TYR A 993 12.42 29.03 -6.15
N ALA A 994 13.55 29.52 -5.62
CA ALA A 994 14.73 28.68 -5.40
C ALA A 994 14.41 27.49 -4.47
N SER A 995 13.71 27.72 -3.35
CA SER A 995 13.33 26.65 -2.43
C SER A 995 12.32 25.68 -3.03
N TYR A 996 11.28 26.18 -3.71
CA TYR A 996 10.27 25.35 -4.35
C TYR A 996 10.87 24.41 -5.41
N PHE A 997 11.71 24.94 -6.29
CA PHE A 997 12.33 24.15 -7.36
C PHE A 997 13.46 23.24 -6.87
N THR A 998 14.11 23.58 -5.76
CA THR A 998 15.13 22.71 -5.14
C THR A 998 14.52 21.41 -4.64
N VAL A 999 13.43 21.49 -3.87
CA VAL A 999 12.74 20.30 -3.33
C VAL A 999 12.22 19.38 -4.45
N ARG A 1000 11.95 19.94 -5.64
CA ARG A 1000 11.43 19.21 -6.81
C ARG A 1000 12.44 19.10 -7.95
N ALA A 1001 13.74 19.32 -7.70
CA ALA A 1001 14.74 19.50 -8.76
C ALA A 1001 14.89 18.27 -9.66
N SER A 1002 14.61 17.07 -9.16
CA SER A 1002 14.69 15.81 -9.90
C SER A 1002 13.42 15.48 -10.72
N GLU A 1003 12.34 16.25 -10.56
CA GLU A 1003 11.04 15.94 -11.17
C GLU A 1003 10.86 16.51 -12.59
N PHE A 1004 11.73 17.44 -12.99
CA PHE A 1004 11.65 18.13 -14.27
C PHE A 1004 13.03 18.40 -14.88
N ASP A 1005 13.01 18.77 -16.16
CA ASP A 1005 14.19 19.15 -16.91
C ASP A 1005 14.41 20.67 -16.79
N ALA A 1006 15.55 21.11 -16.24
CA ALA A 1006 15.84 22.53 -16.11
C ALA A 1006 15.90 23.27 -17.46
N GLU A 1007 16.16 22.60 -18.60
CA GLU A 1007 16.10 23.24 -19.92
C GLU A 1007 14.71 23.86 -20.19
N THR A 1008 13.63 23.28 -19.64
CA THR A 1008 12.27 23.81 -19.80
C THR A 1008 12.09 25.19 -19.20
N MET A 1009 12.91 25.55 -18.20
CA MET A 1009 12.85 26.85 -17.52
C MET A 1009 13.51 27.98 -18.32
N LEU A 1010 14.30 27.63 -19.34
CA LEU A 1010 15.04 28.59 -20.16
C LEU A 1010 14.20 29.12 -21.33
N THR A 1011 12.96 28.68 -21.45
CA THR A 1011 12.03 29.05 -22.52
C THR A 1011 11.33 30.38 -22.22
N SER A 1012 10.82 31.04 -23.26
CA SER A 1012 10.13 32.33 -23.08
C SER A 1012 8.73 32.15 -22.47
N PRO A 1013 8.19 33.15 -21.75
CA PRO A 1013 6.84 33.07 -21.17
C PRO A 1013 5.72 32.76 -22.18
N GLY A 1014 5.89 33.16 -23.45
CA GLY A 1014 4.96 32.89 -24.54
C GLY A 1014 4.98 31.42 -24.98
N GLU A 1015 6.17 30.83 -25.12
CA GLU A 1015 6.31 29.40 -25.48
C GLU A 1015 5.77 28.50 -24.36
N ILE A 1016 6.02 28.86 -23.09
CA ILE A 1016 5.45 28.13 -21.95
C ILE A 1016 3.92 28.19 -21.97
N TYR A 1017 3.34 29.33 -22.33
CA TYR A 1017 1.89 29.45 -22.47
C TYR A 1017 1.33 28.49 -23.53
N GLU A 1018 1.96 28.39 -24.69
CA GLU A 1018 1.54 27.45 -25.74
C GLU A 1018 1.60 25.99 -25.28
N GLN A 1019 2.68 25.61 -24.58
CA GLN A 1019 2.81 24.27 -23.98
C GLN A 1019 1.71 23.99 -22.95
N LEU A 1020 1.42 24.96 -22.08
CA LEU A 1020 0.33 24.85 -21.10
C LEU A 1020 -1.03 24.66 -21.80
N GLN A 1021 -1.29 25.36 -22.90
CA GLN A 1021 -2.53 25.17 -23.68
C GLN A 1021 -2.61 23.78 -24.32
N GLU A 1022 -1.50 23.25 -24.83
CA GLU A 1022 -1.46 21.89 -25.38
C GLU A 1022 -1.75 20.85 -24.29
N LEU A 1023 -1.08 20.94 -23.15
CA LEU A 1023 -1.28 20.05 -22.01
C LEU A 1023 -2.72 20.14 -21.48
N LYS A 1024 -3.29 21.36 -21.42
CA LYS A 1024 -4.68 21.58 -21.01
C LYS A 1024 -5.69 20.95 -21.98
N ARG A 1025 -5.41 20.94 -23.29
CA ARG A 1025 -6.27 20.27 -24.29
C ARG A 1025 -6.33 18.75 -24.10
N LYS A 1026 -5.26 18.12 -23.61
CA LYS A 1026 -5.27 16.69 -23.29
C LYS A 1026 -6.18 16.36 -22.10
N GLY A 1027 -6.38 17.29 -21.17
CA GLY A 1027 -7.28 17.13 -20.02
C GLY A 1027 -7.00 15.83 -19.25
N ASN A 1028 -7.98 14.92 -19.22
CA ASN A 1028 -7.86 13.63 -18.54
C ASN A 1028 -6.94 12.61 -19.24
N GLU A 1029 -6.58 12.84 -20.51
CA GLU A 1029 -5.65 11.99 -21.26
C GLU A 1029 -4.18 12.29 -20.93
N ALA A 1030 -3.91 13.40 -20.21
CA ALA A 1030 -2.55 13.74 -19.77
C ALA A 1030 -2.01 12.70 -18.79
N SER A 1031 -0.79 12.22 -19.05
CA SER A 1031 -0.07 11.31 -18.17
C SER A 1031 0.27 11.98 -16.83
N PRO A 1032 0.55 11.21 -15.76
CA PRO A 1032 0.97 11.78 -14.48
C PRO A 1032 2.21 12.69 -14.58
N ARG A 1033 3.14 12.35 -15.47
CA ARG A 1033 4.33 13.16 -15.75
C ARG A 1033 3.97 14.50 -16.41
N GLU A 1034 3.05 14.49 -17.35
CA GLU A 1034 2.55 15.70 -18.01
C GLU A 1034 1.77 16.62 -17.04
N LYS A 1035 0.99 16.06 -16.12
CA LYS A 1035 0.31 16.84 -15.06
C LYS A 1035 1.29 17.49 -14.08
N SER A 1036 2.36 16.77 -13.75
CA SER A 1036 3.44 17.30 -12.89
C SER A 1036 4.18 18.44 -13.60
N LEU A 1037 4.53 18.23 -14.87
CA LEU A 1037 5.15 19.25 -15.71
C LEU A 1037 4.27 20.50 -15.86
N PHE A 1038 2.96 20.34 -16.04
CA PHE A 1038 2.01 21.46 -16.12
C PHE A 1038 2.12 22.38 -14.90
N THR A 1039 2.14 21.80 -13.70
CA THR A 1039 2.24 22.56 -12.44
C THR A 1039 3.57 23.32 -12.34
N ILE A 1040 4.65 22.71 -12.81
CA ILE A 1040 5.99 23.32 -12.81
C ILE A 1040 6.04 24.47 -13.80
N LEU A 1041 5.51 24.28 -15.01
CA LEU A 1041 5.45 25.30 -16.05
C LEU A 1041 4.60 26.51 -15.64
N GLU A 1042 3.48 26.31 -14.94
CA GLU A 1042 2.70 27.42 -14.36
C GLU A 1042 3.57 28.30 -13.44
N LEU A 1043 4.37 27.68 -12.57
CA LEU A 1043 5.20 28.41 -11.61
C LEU A 1043 6.43 29.06 -12.26
N VAL A 1044 7.06 28.39 -13.23
CA VAL A 1044 8.16 28.97 -14.03
C VAL A 1044 7.66 30.22 -14.75
N ARG A 1045 6.48 30.14 -15.38
CA ARG A 1045 5.87 31.27 -16.07
C ARG A 1045 5.58 32.42 -15.11
N GLU A 1046 5.02 32.13 -13.93
CA GLU A 1046 4.80 33.15 -12.89
C GLU A 1046 6.12 33.84 -12.49
N ALA A 1047 7.18 33.07 -12.24
CA ALA A 1047 8.49 33.62 -11.88
C ALA A 1047 9.06 34.53 -12.98
N LEU A 1048 9.00 34.11 -14.25
CA LEU A 1048 9.46 34.89 -15.40
C LEU A 1048 8.67 36.21 -15.56
N LEU A 1049 7.35 36.17 -15.40
CA LEU A 1049 6.49 37.37 -15.46
C LEU A 1049 6.79 38.35 -14.32
N ARG A 1050 7.24 37.84 -13.16
CA ARG A 1050 7.74 38.66 -12.04
C ARG A 1050 9.16 39.18 -12.26
N GLY A 1051 9.78 38.92 -13.41
CA GLY A 1051 11.11 39.40 -13.77
C GLY A 1051 12.27 38.51 -13.32
N ILE A 1052 12.00 37.33 -12.75
CA ILE A 1052 13.03 36.41 -12.28
C ILE A 1052 13.56 35.60 -13.46
N ARG A 1053 14.88 35.53 -13.57
CA ARG A 1053 15.54 34.80 -14.67
C ARG A 1053 16.05 33.46 -14.19
N PHE A 1054 15.95 32.44 -15.03
CA PHE A 1054 16.58 31.15 -14.79
C PHE A 1054 17.88 31.06 -15.59
N LEU A 1055 18.95 30.61 -14.93
CA LEU A 1055 20.27 30.41 -15.53
C LEU A 1055 20.50 28.93 -15.80
N PRO A 1056 21.14 28.58 -16.93
CA PRO A 1056 21.42 27.19 -17.28
C PRO A 1056 22.38 26.55 -16.27
N VAL A 1057 22.34 25.21 -16.24
CA VAL A 1057 23.28 24.42 -15.46
C VAL A 1057 24.70 24.64 -15.99
N ASP A 1058 25.57 25.03 -15.07
CA ASP A 1058 27.01 25.21 -15.25
C ASP A 1058 27.80 24.23 -14.38
N LEU A 1059 28.83 23.62 -14.97
CA LEU A 1059 29.65 22.58 -14.35
C LEU A 1059 30.38 23.04 -13.08
N TYR A 1060 30.72 24.31 -12.96
CA TYR A 1060 31.52 24.85 -11.84
C TYR A 1060 30.71 25.75 -10.92
N LEU A 1061 29.69 26.43 -11.45
CA LEU A 1061 28.89 27.40 -10.68
C LEU A 1061 27.62 26.80 -10.06
N SER A 1062 27.10 25.70 -10.60
CA SER A 1062 25.85 25.11 -10.09
C SER A 1062 26.10 24.24 -8.88
N ASP A 1063 25.22 24.28 -7.89
CA ASP A 1063 25.20 23.30 -6.80
C ASP A 1063 24.82 21.89 -7.34
N PRO A 1064 25.24 20.79 -6.69
CA PRO A 1064 24.77 19.46 -7.05
C PRO A 1064 23.25 19.29 -6.99
N THR A 1065 22.57 19.91 -6.02
CA THR A 1065 21.16 19.61 -5.68
C THR A 1065 20.26 20.84 -5.53
N ARG A 1066 20.83 22.02 -5.22
CA ARG A 1066 20.06 23.22 -4.86
C ARG A 1066 20.08 24.31 -5.93
N PHE A 1067 18.96 24.99 -6.11
CA PHE A 1067 18.94 26.24 -6.87
C PHE A 1067 19.68 27.32 -6.10
N LEU A 1068 20.57 28.04 -6.79
CA LEU A 1068 21.34 29.14 -6.21
C LEU A 1068 20.78 30.49 -6.67
N ILE A 1069 20.66 31.42 -5.73
CA ILE A 1069 20.33 32.81 -6.03
C ILE A 1069 21.63 33.52 -6.42
N THR A 1070 21.70 34.06 -7.63
CA THR A 1070 22.81 34.88 -8.11
C THR A 1070 22.32 36.26 -8.54
N PRO A 1071 23.21 37.26 -8.66
CA PRO A 1071 22.82 38.60 -9.14
C PRO A 1071 22.16 38.59 -10.54
N GLU A 1072 22.42 37.57 -11.36
CA GLU A 1072 21.87 37.44 -12.71
C GLU A 1072 20.57 36.62 -12.77
N GLY A 1073 20.23 35.87 -11.72
CA GLY A 1073 19.04 35.03 -11.64
C GLY A 1073 19.23 33.74 -10.83
N LEU A 1074 18.28 32.82 -10.95
CA LEU A 1074 18.28 31.52 -10.28
C LEU A 1074 19.04 30.49 -11.11
N ARG A 1075 20.15 29.96 -10.58
CA ARG A 1075 20.93 28.91 -11.25
C ARG A 1075 20.43 27.53 -10.89
N ALA A 1076 20.11 26.75 -11.93
CA ALA A 1076 19.66 25.37 -11.77
C ALA A 1076 20.79 24.42 -11.30
N PRO A 1077 20.49 23.42 -10.45
CA PRO A 1077 21.46 22.46 -9.94
C PRO A 1077 21.81 21.36 -10.96
N LEU A 1078 22.91 20.64 -10.74
CA LEU A 1078 23.32 19.52 -11.60
C LEU A 1078 22.26 18.41 -11.71
N VAL A 1079 21.56 18.08 -10.61
CA VAL A 1079 20.53 17.01 -10.56
C VAL A 1079 19.31 17.29 -11.44
N SER A 1080 19.11 18.55 -11.84
CA SER A 1080 18.00 18.96 -12.71
C SER A 1080 18.20 18.58 -14.18
N LEU A 1081 19.38 18.03 -14.52
CA LEU A 1081 19.66 17.52 -15.85
C LEU A 1081 19.11 16.10 -16.04
N PRO A 1082 18.31 15.83 -17.10
CA PRO A 1082 17.71 14.52 -17.31
C PRO A 1082 18.74 13.41 -17.40
N GLY A 1083 18.63 12.40 -16.52
CA GLY A 1083 19.55 11.26 -16.48
C GLY A 1083 20.80 11.46 -15.63
N LEU A 1084 20.98 12.63 -15.02
CA LEU A 1084 22.01 12.89 -14.01
C LEU A 1084 21.41 12.76 -12.61
N GLY A 1085 21.54 11.56 -12.03
CA GLY A 1085 21.04 11.30 -10.67
C GLY A 1085 21.85 12.00 -9.58
N GLU A 1086 21.27 12.15 -8.40
CA GLU A 1086 21.86 12.85 -7.24
C GLU A 1086 23.27 12.35 -6.88
N ASN A 1087 23.49 11.03 -6.84
CA ASN A 1087 24.82 10.46 -6.59
C ASN A 1087 25.87 10.92 -7.62
N ALA A 1088 25.49 11.02 -8.90
CA ALA A 1088 26.38 11.51 -9.94
C ALA A 1088 26.67 13.01 -9.75
N ALA A 1089 25.67 13.80 -9.37
CA ALA A 1089 25.83 15.22 -9.06
C ALA A 1089 26.79 15.44 -7.87
N LEU A 1090 26.62 14.67 -6.79
CA LEU A 1090 27.48 14.74 -5.61
C LEU A 1090 28.91 14.26 -5.89
N CYS A 1091 29.09 13.22 -6.71
CA CYS A 1091 30.42 12.77 -7.14
C CYS A 1091 31.12 13.82 -8.02
N LEU A 1092 30.38 14.45 -8.94
CA LEU A 1092 30.88 15.58 -9.74
C LEU A 1092 31.33 16.75 -8.85
N ASP A 1093 30.51 17.12 -7.88
CA ASP A 1093 30.82 18.21 -6.96
C ASP A 1093 32.03 17.91 -6.08
N ARG A 1094 32.13 16.69 -5.55
CA ARG A 1094 33.32 16.26 -4.79
C ARG A 1094 34.58 16.31 -5.66
N ALA A 1095 34.52 15.73 -6.86
CA ALA A 1095 35.66 15.70 -7.76
C ALA A 1095 36.11 17.11 -8.16
N ARG A 1096 35.20 18.00 -8.57
CA ARG A 1096 35.58 19.37 -9.00
C ARG A 1096 36.15 20.24 -7.88
N ARG A 1097 35.79 19.97 -6.61
CA ARG A 1097 36.33 20.69 -5.42
C ARG A 1097 37.77 20.32 -5.12
N GLU A 1098 38.20 19.10 -5.45
CA GLU A 1098 39.60 18.68 -5.25
C GLU A 1098 40.54 19.40 -6.22
N THR A 1099 40.19 19.40 -7.51
CA THR A 1099 40.90 20.14 -8.57
C THR A 1099 39.97 20.34 -9.77
N PRO A 1100 40.14 21.43 -10.55
CA PRO A 1100 39.41 21.62 -11.81
C PRO A 1100 39.63 20.45 -12.77
N PHE A 1101 38.64 20.19 -13.63
CA PHE A 1101 38.77 19.15 -14.64
C PHE A 1101 39.64 19.63 -15.80
N PHE A 1102 40.55 18.77 -16.26
CA PHE A 1102 41.45 19.10 -17.37
C PHE A 1102 40.94 18.62 -18.73
N SER A 1103 40.08 17.61 -18.74
CA SER A 1103 39.42 17.07 -19.93
C SER A 1103 38.12 16.35 -19.60
N VAL A 1104 37.35 16.01 -20.63
CA VAL A 1104 36.15 15.18 -20.49
C VAL A 1104 36.51 13.77 -19.97
N GLU A 1105 37.64 13.21 -20.40
CA GLU A 1105 38.15 11.92 -19.90
C GLU A 1105 38.53 11.97 -18.42
N ASP A 1106 39.19 13.06 -17.97
CA ASP A 1106 39.52 13.30 -16.56
C ASP A 1106 38.25 13.39 -15.70
N LEU A 1107 37.28 14.20 -16.13
CA LEU A 1107 35.99 14.35 -15.47
C LEU A 1107 35.27 13.01 -15.34
N LYS A 1108 35.16 12.24 -16.43
CA LYS A 1108 34.48 10.94 -16.44
C LYS A 1108 35.13 9.97 -15.45
N THR A 1109 36.46 9.96 -15.40
CA THR A 1109 37.23 9.02 -14.57
C THR A 1109 37.14 9.39 -13.09
N ARG A 1110 37.39 10.66 -12.75
CA ARG A 1110 37.40 11.13 -11.35
C ARG A 1110 36.02 11.15 -10.72
N ALA A 1111 35.01 11.61 -11.46
CA ALA A 1111 33.62 11.62 -10.98
C ALA A 1111 32.90 10.28 -11.22
N ARG A 1112 33.58 9.26 -11.78
CA ARG A 1112 33.05 7.91 -12.05
C ARG A 1112 31.74 7.90 -12.83
N LEU A 1113 31.64 8.73 -13.85
CA LEU A 1113 30.41 8.94 -14.61
C LEU A 1113 30.25 7.93 -15.76
N SER A 1114 29.00 7.55 -16.03
CA SER A 1114 28.67 6.77 -17.22
C SER A 1114 28.77 7.62 -18.48
N SER A 1115 28.95 7.00 -19.65
CA SER A 1115 28.95 7.73 -20.93
C SER A 1115 27.65 8.50 -21.15
N ALA A 1116 26.51 7.95 -20.72
CA ALA A 1116 25.21 8.61 -20.84
C ALA A 1116 25.16 9.95 -20.08
N VAL A 1117 25.73 10.01 -18.86
CA VAL A 1117 25.80 11.27 -18.08
C VAL A 1117 26.71 12.30 -18.76
N ILE A 1118 27.81 11.86 -19.37
CA ILE A 1118 28.70 12.75 -20.14
C ILE A 1118 27.96 13.33 -21.34
N ASP A 1119 27.17 12.53 -22.05
CA ASP A 1119 26.38 12.99 -23.19
C ASP A 1119 25.32 14.01 -22.77
N VAL A 1120 24.69 13.83 -21.60
CA VAL A 1120 23.76 14.80 -21.00
C VAL A 1120 24.48 16.11 -20.69
N LEU A 1121 25.63 16.08 -20.00
CA LEU A 1121 26.42 17.28 -19.71
C LEU A 1121 26.89 17.99 -20.99
N ARG A 1122 27.24 17.23 -22.03
CA ARG A 1122 27.64 17.78 -23.34
C ARG A 1122 26.47 18.47 -24.03
N LYS A 1123 25.31 17.82 -24.08
CA LYS A 1123 24.08 18.36 -24.70
C LYS A 1123 23.68 19.70 -24.05
N ASN A 1124 23.80 19.79 -22.73
CA ASN A 1124 23.46 20.98 -21.96
C ASN A 1124 24.58 22.05 -21.94
N GLY A 1125 25.65 21.87 -22.71
CA GLY A 1125 26.74 22.85 -22.82
C GLY A 1125 27.68 22.94 -21.62
N CYS A 1126 27.51 22.08 -20.61
CA CYS A 1126 28.32 22.11 -19.38
C CYS A 1126 29.79 21.74 -19.61
N LEU A 1127 30.12 21.06 -20.72
CA LEU A 1127 31.48 20.65 -21.08
C LEU A 1127 32.17 21.64 -22.04
N LYS A 1128 31.57 22.79 -22.31
CA LYS A 1128 32.10 23.77 -23.27
C LYS A 1128 33.44 24.32 -22.78
N GLY A 1129 34.48 24.19 -23.61
CA GLY A 1129 35.84 24.65 -23.28
C GLY A 1129 36.74 23.59 -22.66
N LEU A 1130 36.23 22.40 -22.33
CA LEU A 1130 37.05 21.25 -21.93
C LEU A 1130 37.51 20.44 -23.16
N PRO A 1131 38.80 20.09 -23.29
CA PRO A 1131 39.26 19.18 -24.33
C PRO A 1131 38.75 17.75 -24.06
N GLU A 1132 38.59 16.94 -25.12
CA GLU A 1132 38.12 15.55 -24.96
C GLU A 1132 39.10 14.68 -24.15
N LYS A 1133 40.41 14.93 -24.29
CA LYS A 1133 41.49 14.21 -23.61
C LYS A 1133 42.59 15.16 -23.15
N ASN A 1134 43.31 14.74 -22.10
CA ASN A 1134 44.55 15.40 -21.70
C ASN A 1134 45.66 15.09 -22.73
N GLN A 1135 46.39 16.12 -23.18
CA GLN A 1135 47.54 15.92 -24.09
C GLN A 1135 48.81 15.47 -23.32
N LEU A 1136 48.86 15.70 -22.01
CA LEU A 1136 49.91 15.29 -21.09
C LEU A 1136 49.28 14.88 -19.76
N THR A 1137 49.74 13.79 -19.17
CA THR A 1137 49.34 13.32 -17.84
C THR A 1137 50.59 13.37 -16.96
N LEU A 1138 50.58 14.15 -15.89
CA LEU A 1138 51.68 14.28 -14.93
C LEU A 1138 51.27 13.57 -13.64
N PHE A 1139 52.22 12.89 -12.99
CA PHE A 1139 52.01 12.12 -11.76
C PHE A 1139 51.74 13.00 -10.54
#